data_AF-A0A660WA07-F1
#
_entry.id   AF-A0A660WA07-F1
#
_cell.length_a   1.000
_cell.length_b   1.000
_cell.length_c   1.000
_cell.angle_alpha   90.00
_cell.angle_beta   90.00
_cell.angle_gamma   90.00
#
_symmetry.space_group_name_H-M   'P 1'
#
loop_
_entity.id
_entity.type
_entity.pdbx_description
1 polymer ?
#
loop_
_entity_poly.entity_id
_entity_poly.type
_entity_poly.pdbx_seq_one_letter_code
_entity_poly.pdbx_strand_id
1 'polypeptide(L)'
;MSAGEQWSNGPYGPQGSRWVNRVGVTSGRCGVKNAVKSFEKGLLKIPAIVGVCLVVLFSPGYKSAPRPIPVRGRMGTGQVGVAPDAAAPDIPDEIRKDVAERLFGGDSECEAFRAGVRRVSFDRRALKDATRDPVQASLYRHLTESIYILAVDPRHNHHALVYKNGKLLFERAVPAEHYAVLERLFRPLERVSPPEGAETNEITVEEFLDGLTGIVSPECKEGIERTLLRAGRNAHELIRAVQMLQTEEEKQGAYWLLGRMEKHAYVCIRRDGDKKTYYMYYDAQQLHAEDLYEIVHYAYKARHTFPWSRNLPEDRFRRFVLEYRHTEAPLAPGLRAHMFRALEPYVKNLANIEDVVHQVNLICSCLVIYRKDMRWEDQDLRMMFATSQARCEGKSNFASAMLRSVGVPNGYVSTPAWPKIDGNHAWNVAFDGEKVLSFMGCEYRKGKPDFDRYQDSEVAKVYLREPNGAIQDLTASYTPTTDYSLEAGAEFAGQALYLNVWNSNEWRPVAKAAADEKGTATFKDVGCRSDFLFCVTAGIPKEGTKSLRTVVITKEGKALEMVTGEDDPSRAALTCRMDGLDADAQYLLRTWTGKEWRKVATVASDAGGTAEIEGRKGRLYRLDGADGKPATRPFQLKAAGDGTELTKY
;
A
#
# COMPACT_ATOMS: atom_id res chain seq x y z
N MET A 1 -28.58 -9.66 2.39
CA MET A 1 -28.76 -8.19 2.55
C MET A 1 -27.41 -7.59 2.93
N SER A 2 -27.15 -6.37 2.46
CA SER A 2 -25.88 -5.61 2.47
C SER A 2 -24.65 -6.32 1.88
N ALA A 3 -24.50 -6.28 0.55
CA ALA A 3 -23.18 -6.42 -0.07
C ALA A 3 -22.32 -5.26 0.41
N GLY A 4 -21.28 -5.55 1.19
CA GLY A 4 -20.35 -4.55 1.70
C GLY A 4 -19.63 -3.87 0.54
N GLU A 5 -20.01 -2.62 0.25
CA GLU A 5 -19.19 -1.71 -0.53
C GLU A 5 -17.93 -1.39 0.30
N GLN A 6 -16.93 -2.25 0.15
CA GLN A 6 -15.58 -1.99 0.60
C GLN A 6 -15.06 -0.74 -0.14
N TRP A 7 -14.44 0.15 0.62
CA TRP A 7 -13.52 1.15 0.09
C TRP A 7 -12.33 0.39 -0.52
N SER A 8 -12.50 -0.03 -1.78
CA SER A 8 -11.39 -0.41 -2.63
C SER A 8 -10.75 0.90 -3.10
N ASN A 9 -9.43 1.01 -2.97
CA ASN A 9 -8.66 2.01 -3.70
C ASN A 9 -8.88 1.75 -5.20
N GLY A 10 -9.87 2.38 -5.79
CA GLY A 10 -10.19 2.26 -7.21
C GLY A 10 -10.38 3.65 -7.84
N PRO A 11 -9.97 3.87 -9.09
CA PRO A 11 -8.74 3.44 -9.73
C PRO A 11 -7.89 4.66 -10.14
N TYR A 12 -6.61 4.69 -9.79
CA TYR A 12 -5.69 5.73 -10.24
C TYR A 12 -5.23 5.45 -11.68
N GLY A 13 -6.02 5.87 -12.65
CA GLY A 13 -5.62 5.87 -14.07
C GLY A 13 -4.58 6.95 -14.36
N PRO A 14 -3.63 6.71 -15.29
CA PRO A 14 -2.70 7.74 -15.73
C PRO A 14 -3.41 8.59 -16.80
N GLN A 15 -3.87 9.79 -16.45
CA GLN A 15 -4.13 10.82 -17.46
C GLN A 15 -3.02 11.85 -17.38
N GLY A 16 -2.27 11.94 -18.48
CA GLY A 16 -1.22 12.92 -18.65
C GLY A 16 -1.81 14.32 -18.74
N SER A 17 -1.44 15.17 -17.80
CA SER A 17 -1.42 16.61 -17.98
C SER A 17 0.02 17.07 -17.71
N ARG A 18 0.69 17.48 -18.78
CA ARG A 18 1.92 18.27 -18.71
C ARG A 18 1.54 19.65 -18.20
N TRP A 19 1.69 19.93 -16.91
CA TRP A 19 1.86 21.29 -16.43
C TRP A 19 2.82 21.33 -15.25
N VAL A 20 3.84 22.15 -15.43
CA VAL A 20 4.96 22.40 -14.51
C VAL A 20 4.39 23.11 -13.29
N ASN A 21 4.52 22.52 -12.10
CA ASN A 21 4.41 23.28 -10.87
C ASN A 21 5.62 23.04 -9.97
N ARG A 22 6.38 24.14 -9.84
CA ARG A 22 7.45 24.39 -8.88
C ARG A 22 6.86 24.33 -7.46
N VAL A 23 6.82 23.14 -6.89
CA VAL A 23 7.14 22.98 -5.47
C VAL A 23 8.51 22.33 -5.49
N GLY A 24 9.49 22.97 -4.85
CA GLY A 24 10.88 22.53 -4.83
C GLY A 24 11.06 21.19 -4.13
N VAL A 25 10.61 20.11 -4.75
CA VAL A 25 11.11 18.77 -4.52
C VAL A 25 12.40 18.70 -5.32
N THR A 26 13.50 19.05 -4.66
CA THR A 26 14.79 18.55 -5.12
C THR A 26 14.69 17.03 -5.05
N SER A 27 14.41 16.42 -6.19
CA SER A 27 14.54 14.99 -6.42
C SER A 27 16.00 14.64 -6.19
N GLY A 28 16.36 14.42 -4.94
CA GLY A 28 17.71 14.10 -4.55
C GLY A 28 18.08 12.78 -5.19
N ARG A 29 19.09 12.79 -6.06
CA ARG A 29 19.98 11.64 -6.31
C ARG A 29 20.73 11.31 -5.01
N CYS A 30 19.99 10.96 -3.96
CA CYS A 30 20.39 11.11 -2.57
C CYS A 30 20.21 9.80 -1.81
N GLY A 31 20.84 8.74 -2.30
CA GLY A 31 21.08 7.52 -1.52
C GLY A 31 22.57 7.27 -1.36
N VAL A 32 23.29 7.18 -2.49
CA VAL A 32 24.70 6.77 -2.51
C VAL A 32 25.67 7.95 -2.36
N LYS A 33 25.47 9.06 -3.07
CA LYS A 33 26.45 10.17 -3.10
C LYS A 33 26.57 10.95 -1.77
N ASN A 34 25.49 11.07 -1.01
CA ASN A 34 25.52 11.73 0.30
C ASN A 34 26.04 10.82 1.42
N ALA A 35 25.95 9.50 1.26
CA ALA A 35 26.63 8.53 2.12
C ALA A 35 28.16 8.62 1.93
N VAL A 36 28.62 8.69 0.67
CA VAL A 36 30.04 8.82 0.31
C VAL A 36 30.65 10.17 0.79
N LYS A 37 29.97 11.30 0.60
CA LYS A 37 30.47 12.61 1.10
C LYS A 37 30.46 12.76 2.64
N SER A 38 29.63 11.97 3.34
CA SER A 38 29.62 11.96 4.81
C SER A 38 30.74 11.06 5.37
N PHE A 39 31.17 10.05 4.60
CA PHE A 39 32.31 9.18 4.89
C PHE A 39 33.64 9.93 4.78
N GLU A 40 33.82 10.77 3.73
CA GLU A 40 35.03 11.59 3.53
C GLU A 40 35.27 12.62 4.65
N LYS A 41 34.24 12.99 5.42
CA LYS A 41 34.34 13.97 6.53
C LYS A 41 34.50 13.33 7.92
N GLY A 42 34.68 12.01 8.03
CA GLY A 42 34.99 11.35 9.29
C GLY A 42 33.87 11.35 10.36
N LEU A 43 32.64 11.69 9.99
CA LEU A 43 31.50 11.84 10.92
C LEU A 43 30.64 10.56 11.07
N LEU A 44 31.01 9.45 10.43
CA LEU A 44 30.33 8.15 10.50
C LEU A 44 31.36 7.03 10.69
N LYS A 45 31.32 6.33 11.83
CA LYS A 45 32.08 5.10 12.04
C LYS A 45 31.34 3.93 11.37
N ILE A 46 31.87 3.46 10.24
CA ILE A 46 31.35 2.32 9.45
C ILE A 46 32.09 1.05 9.91
N PRO A 47 31.36 0.07 10.47
CA PRO A 47 31.15 -1.17 9.71
C PRO A 47 29.68 -1.53 9.50
N ALA A 48 28.74 -0.73 10.03
CA ALA A 48 27.34 -1.13 10.07
C ALA A 48 26.61 -0.95 8.72
N ILE A 49 26.72 0.14 7.96
CA ILE A 49 25.71 0.41 6.90
C ILE A 49 25.81 -0.52 5.66
N VAL A 50 27.01 -0.96 5.26
CA VAL A 50 27.15 -1.99 4.21
C VAL A 50 26.87 -3.40 4.80
N GLY A 51 27.23 -3.62 6.07
CA GLY A 51 26.89 -4.84 6.84
C GLY A 51 25.39 -4.98 7.16
N VAL A 52 24.66 -3.88 7.29
CA VAL A 52 23.24 -3.77 7.67
C VAL A 52 22.36 -4.21 6.52
N CYS A 53 22.71 -3.79 5.29
CA CYS A 53 22.15 -4.37 4.08
C CYS A 53 22.56 -5.85 3.94
N LEU A 54 23.77 -6.25 4.35
CA LEU A 54 24.23 -7.64 4.25
C LEU A 54 23.61 -8.61 5.30
N VAL A 55 23.30 -8.24 6.54
CA VAL A 55 22.85 -9.26 7.54
C VAL A 55 21.34 -9.42 7.60
N VAL A 56 20.55 -8.41 7.18
CA VAL A 56 19.13 -8.69 6.82
C VAL A 56 19.09 -9.75 5.71
N LEU A 57 20.15 -9.79 4.91
CA LEU A 57 20.42 -10.76 3.88
C LEU A 57 21.16 -12.05 4.37
N PHE A 58 21.86 -12.06 5.51
CA PHE A 58 22.77 -13.14 5.94
C PHE A 58 22.73 -13.51 7.44
N SER A 59 21.57 -13.76 8.06
CA SER A 59 21.58 -14.27 9.46
C SER A 59 22.22 -15.70 9.55
N PRO A 60 23.34 -15.91 10.26
CA PRO A 60 24.06 -17.18 10.31
C PRO A 60 23.62 -17.99 11.54
N GLY A 61 22.76 -18.97 11.31
CA GLY A 61 22.26 -19.89 12.35
C GLY A 61 22.52 -21.35 12.01
N TYR A 62 23.77 -21.69 11.65
CA TYR A 62 24.23 -23.08 11.59
C TYR A 62 25.65 -23.15 12.16
N LYS A 63 25.81 -23.72 13.35
CA LYS A 63 27.13 -24.07 13.88
C LYS A 63 27.47 -25.52 13.54
N SER A 64 28.72 -25.67 13.09
CA SER A 64 29.55 -26.86 12.93
C SER A 64 29.17 -27.91 11.88
N ALA A 65 29.76 -27.77 10.68
CA ALA A 65 30.33 -28.93 9.99
C ALA A 65 31.80 -29.12 10.45
N PRO A 66 32.32 -30.36 10.54
CA PRO A 66 33.64 -30.63 11.13
C PRO A 66 34.78 -30.06 10.28
N ARG A 67 35.93 -29.79 10.92
CA ARG A 67 37.16 -29.33 10.25
C ARG A 67 37.57 -30.31 9.12
N PRO A 68 38.11 -29.81 8.00
CA PRO A 68 38.48 -30.65 6.87
C PRO A 68 39.65 -31.58 7.26
N ILE A 69 39.44 -32.89 7.06
CA ILE A 69 40.49 -33.89 7.06
C ILE A 69 41.31 -33.68 5.77
N PRO A 70 42.65 -33.58 5.83
CA PRO A 70 43.46 -33.37 4.64
C PRO A 70 43.61 -34.68 3.87
N VAL A 71 42.88 -34.82 2.76
CA VAL A 71 43.12 -35.91 1.79
C VAL A 71 44.18 -35.46 0.80
N ARG A 72 45.39 -36.00 0.91
CA ARG A 72 46.40 -35.98 -0.16
C ARG A 72 45.88 -36.85 -1.31
N GLY A 73 45.58 -36.22 -2.45
CA GLY A 73 45.22 -36.91 -3.69
C GLY A 73 45.36 -35.96 -4.88
N ARG A 74 46.02 -36.41 -5.96
CA ARG A 74 46.46 -35.65 -7.14
C ARG A 74 45.40 -34.73 -7.76
N MET A 75 45.86 -33.57 -8.24
CA MET A 75 45.11 -32.69 -9.15
C MET A 75 44.69 -33.46 -10.40
N GLY A 76 43.38 -33.52 -10.63
CA GLY A 76 42.77 -33.86 -11.92
C GLY A 76 41.74 -32.78 -12.25
N THR A 77 41.78 -32.28 -13.48
CA THR A 77 40.82 -31.34 -14.06
C THR A 77 39.41 -31.94 -14.01
N GLY A 78 38.56 -31.49 -13.08
CA GLY A 78 37.18 -31.92 -12.95
C GLY A 78 36.23 -30.77 -13.29
N GLN A 79 35.49 -30.90 -14.40
CA GLN A 79 34.27 -30.16 -14.64
C GLN A 79 33.32 -30.29 -13.44
N VAL A 80 32.70 -29.20 -13.01
CA VAL A 80 31.60 -29.22 -12.05
C VAL A 80 30.44 -29.92 -12.73
N GLY A 81 30.23 -31.20 -12.43
CA GLY A 81 29.11 -31.98 -12.95
C GLY A 81 27.79 -31.40 -12.48
N VAL A 82 27.05 -30.80 -13.41
CA VAL A 82 25.62 -30.56 -13.29
C VAL A 82 24.91 -31.88 -13.61
N ALA A 83 23.94 -32.28 -12.79
CA ALA A 83 23.14 -33.47 -13.07
C ALA A 83 22.48 -33.33 -14.47
N PRO A 84 22.60 -34.30 -15.39
CA PRO A 84 22.19 -34.15 -16.80
C PRO A 84 20.69 -33.98 -17.07
N ASP A 85 19.84 -34.07 -16.04
CA ASP A 85 18.37 -34.14 -16.18
C ASP A 85 17.60 -33.01 -15.48
N ALA A 86 18.20 -31.83 -15.30
CA ALA A 86 17.44 -30.66 -14.86
C ALA A 86 16.50 -30.21 -16.00
N ALA A 87 15.21 -30.59 -15.90
CA ALA A 87 14.17 -30.14 -16.82
C ALA A 87 14.23 -28.60 -16.98
N ALA A 88 13.97 -28.11 -18.20
CA ALA A 88 13.99 -26.68 -18.50
C ALA A 88 13.06 -25.91 -17.52
N PRO A 89 13.48 -24.72 -17.06
CA PRO A 89 12.67 -23.93 -16.13
C PRO A 89 11.30 -23.64 -16.74
N ASP A 90 10.28 -23.81 -15.92
CA ASP A 90 8.89 -23.91 -16.35
C ASP A 90 8.27 -22.54 -16.65
N ILE A 91 8.66 -21.98 -17.80
CA ILE A 91 8.37 -20.61 -18.23
C ILE A 91 7.53 -20.65 -19.51
N PRO A 92 6.48 -19.81 -19.66
CA PRO A 92 5.77 -19.64 -20.93
C PRO A 92 6.70 -19.39 -22.09
N ASP A 93 6.45 -20.02 -23.25
CA ASP A 93 7.39 -20.05 -24.37
C ASP A 93 7.80 -18.65 -24.88
N GLU A 94 6.88 -17.69 -24.88
CA GLU A 94 7.15 -16.31 -25.28
C GLU A 94 8.18 -15.62 -24.37
N ILE A 95 8.07 -15.81 -23.06
CA ILE A 95 9.00 -15.26 -22.07
C ILE A 95 10.33 -16.01 -22.13
N ARG A 96 10.28 -17.33 -22.31
CA ARG A 96 11.48 -18.17 -22.40
C ARG A 96 12.38 -17.73 -23.56
N LYS A 97 11.80 -17.48 -24.73
CA LYS A 97 12.50 -16.96 -25.91
C LYS A 97 13.11 -15.58 -25.66
N ASP A 98 12.34 -14.64 -25.10
CA ASP A 98 12.84 -13.29 -24.81
C ASP A 98 14.00 -13.30 -23.79
N VAL A 99 13.92 -14.11 -22.73
CA VAL A 99 15.04 -14.29 -21.78
C VAL A 99 16.28 -14.87 -22.48
N ALA A 100 16.09 -15.87 -23.35
CA ALA A 100 17.18 -16.51 -24.07
C ALA A 100 17.88 -15.55 -25.03
N GLU A 101 17.12 -14.77 -25.79
CA GLU A 101 17.64 -13.74 -26.70
C GLU A 101 18.42 -12.67 -25.95
N ARG A 102 17.92 -12.22 -24.79
CA ARG A 102 18.55 -11.15 -24.00
C ARG A 102 19.83 -11.58 -23.31
N LEU A 103 19.82 -12.75 -22.66
CA LEU A 103 20.87 -13.13 -21.70
C LEU A 103 21.72 -14.30 -22.16
N PHE A 104 21.26 -15.12 -23.12
CA PHE A 104 21.85 -16.42 -23.45
C PHE A 104 22.09 -16.64 -24.95
N GLY A 105 22.03 -15.58 -25.78
CA GLY A 105 22.36 -15.67 -27.20
C GLY A 105 21.29 -16.29 -28.10
N GLY A 106 20.04 -16.40 -27.62
CA GLY A 106 18.87 -16.78 -28.42
C GLY A 106 18.45 -18.25 -28.35
N ASP A 107 19.28 -19.14 -27.81
CA ASP A 107 18.92 -20.55 -27.65
C ASP A 107 18.30 -20.80 -26.27
N SER A 108 16.98 -20.96 -26.21
CA SER A 108 16.22 -21.23 -24.98
C SER A 108 16.33 -22.67 -24.48
N GLU A 109 16.98 -23.56 -25.22
CA GLU A 109 17.18 -24.97 -24.87
C GLU A 109 18.65 -25.29 -24.53
N CYS A 110 19.56 -24.33 -24.68
CA CYS A 110 20.97 -24.54 -24.37
C CYS A 110 21.23 -24.73 -22.87
N GLU A 111 22.33 -25.42 -22.55
CA GLU A 111 22.76 -25.68 -21.17
C GLU A 111 22.97 -24.38 -20.39
N ALA A 112 23.51 -23.34 -21.03
CA ALA A 112 23.72 -22.04 -20.42
C ALA A 112 22.41 -21.38 -19.97
N PHE A 113 21.33 -21.50 -20.75
CA PHE A 113 20.00 -21.02 -20.38
C PHE A 113 19.45 -21.80 -19.19
N ARG A 114 19.49 -23.14 -19.25
CA ARG A 114 18.97 -24.02 -18.19
C ARG A 114 19.70 -23.83 -16.86
N ALA A 115 21.02 -23.65 -16.90
CA ALA A 115 21.84 -23.38 -15.71
C ALA A 115 21.75 -21.93 -15.23
N GLY A 116 21.59 -20.99 -16.16
CA GLY A 116 21.60 -19.56 -15.91
C GLY A 116 20.28 -19.04 -15.37
N VAL A 117 19.13 -19.58 -15.78
CA VAL A 117 17.83 -19.25 -15.17
C VAL A 117 17.71 -19.97 -13.82
N ARG A 118 17.93 -19.21 -12.74
CA ARG A 118 17.99 -19.76 -11.39
C ARG A 118 16.60 -19.91 -10.79
N ARG A 119 15.73 -18.91 -10.90
CA ARG A 119 14.40 -18.93 -10.26
C ARG A 119 13.34 -18.31 -11.14
N VAL A 120 12.11 -18.78 -10.96
CA VAL A 120 10.90 -18.28 -11.59
C VAL A 120 9.81 -18.24 -10.52
N SER A 121 9.04 -17.15 -10.42
CA SER A 121 7.92 -17.04 -9.46
C SER A 121 6.68 -17.88 -9.84
N PHE A 122 6.82 -18.84 -10.75
CA PHE A 122 5.73 -19.57 -11.40
C PHE A 122 5.76 -21.05 -10.97
N ASP A 123 4.61 -21.59 -10.57
CA ASP A 123 4.43 -23.01 -10.25
C ASP A 123 3.39 -23.68 -11.17
N ARG A 124 3.83 -24.64 -12.02
CA ARG A 124 2.98 -25.37 -12.96
C ARG A 124 2.17 -26.50 -12.32
N ARG A 125 2.56 -27.03 -11.16
CA ARG A 125 1.73 -28.03 -10.45
C ARG A 125 0.43 -27.38 -10.02
N ALA A 126 0.55 -26.19 -9.49
CA ALA A 126 -0.57 -25.42 -9.05
C ALA A 126 -1.43 -24.88 -10.23
N LEU A 127 -0.85 -24.69 -11.43
CA LEU A 127 -1.59 -24.51 -12.69
C LEU A 127 -2.45 -25.73 -13.06
N LYS A 128 -1.91 -26.95 -12.94
CA LYS A 128 -2.65 -28.20 -13.23
C LYS A 128 -3.80 -28.43 -12.25
N ASP A 129 -3.65 -28.03 -11.00
CA ASP A 129 -4.71 -28.12 -9.98
C ASP A 129 -5.77 -27.04 -10.17
N ALA A 130 -5.35 -25.83 -10.58
CA ALA A 130 -6.22 -24.69 -10.83
C ALA A 130 -7.10 -24.82 -12.08
N THR A 131 -6.70 -25.58 -13.10
CA THR A 131 -7.56 -25.84 -14.28
C THR A 131 -8.79 -26.68 -13.96
N ARG A 132 -8.91 -27.24 -12.75
CA ARG A 132 -10.09 -27.99 -12.28
C ARG A 132 -11.18 -27.10 -11.68
N ASP A 133 -10.89 -25.83 -11.39
CA ASP A 133 -11.84 -24.85 -10.86
C ASP A 133 -11.77 -23.55 -11.70
N PRO A 134 -12.85 -23.12 -12.37
CA PRO A 134 -12.86 -21.94 -13.21
C PRO A 134 -12.39 -20.65 -12.53
N VAL A 135 -12.60 -20.51 -11.22
CA VAL A 135 -12.17 -19.35 -10.43
C VAL A 135 -10.67 -19.42 -10.16
N GLN A 136 -10.16 -20.59 -9.79
CA GLN A 136 -8.72 -20.85 -9.65
C GLN A 136 -7.99 -20.74 -11.00
N ALA A 137 -8.61 -21.11 -12.11
CA ALA A 137 -8.03 -20.95 -13.45
C ALA A 137 -7.90 -19.47 -13.87
N SER A 138 -8.78 -18.59 -13.37
CA SER A 138 -8.68 -17.13 -13.56
C SER A 138 -7.62 -16.52 -12.65
N LEU A 139 -7.53 -17.00 -11.42
CA LEU A 139 -6.46 -16.70 -10.45
C LEU A 139 -5.09 -17.02 -11.01
N TYR A 140 -4.93 -18.24 -11.48
CA TYR A 140 -3.67 -18.69 -12.05
C TYR A 140 -3.33 -17.87 -13.27
N ARG A 141 -4.27 -17.65 -14.19
CA ARG A 141 -4.04 -16.75 -15.34
C ARG A 141 -3.52 -15.39 -14.89
N HIS A 142 -4.07 -14.79 -13.84
CA HIS A 142 -3.54 -13.52 -13.33
C HIS A 142 -2.16 -13.62 -12.64
N LEU A 143 -1.88 -14.69 -11.88
CA LEU A 143 -0.53 -14.95 -11.35
C LEU A 143 0.48 -15.20 -12.48
N THR A 144 0.04 -15.79 -13.60
CA THR A 144 0.84 -15.93 -14.84
C THR A 144 0.97 -14.60 -15.60
N GLU A 145 0.09 -13.63 -15.33
CA GLU A 145 0.21 -12.29 -15.92
C GLU A 145 1.43 -11.57 -15.36
N SER A 146 2.10 -11.99 -14.29
CA SER A 146 3.37 -11.37 -13.86
C SER A 146 4.40 -12.40 -13.40
N ILE A 147 5.46 -12.59 -14.19
CA ILE A 147 6.48 -13.62 -13.98
C ILE A 147 7.81 -12.96 -13.64
N TYR A 148 8.41 -13.39 -12.53
CA TYR A 148 9.67 -12.87 -12.01
C TYR A 148 10.72 -13.92 -12.21
N ILE A 149 11.82 -13.53 -12.85
CA ILE A 149 12.92 -14.43 -13.19
C ILE A 149 14.19 -13.89 -12.56
N LEU A 150 14.87 -14.76 -11.83
CA LEU A 150 16.25 -14.52 -11.42
C LEU A 150 17.15 -15.33 -12.34
N ALA A 151 18.06 -14.65 -13.04
CA ALA A 151 18.97 -15.26 -13.99
C ALA A 151 20.43 -14.84 -13.72
N VAL A 152 21.38 -15.68 -14.09
CA VAL A 152 22.81 -15.39 -14.15
C VAL A 152 23.26 -15.63 -15.58
N ASP A 153 23.75 -14.60 -16.24
CA ASP A 153 24.18 -14.69 -17.63
C ASP A 153 25.55 -15.43 -17.75
N PRO A 154 25.99 -15.81 -18.95
CA PRO A 154 27.29 -16.47 -19.16
C PRO A 154 28.51 -15.62 -18.76
N ARG A 155 28.33 -14.32 -18.50
CA ARG A 155 29.38 -13.40 -17.99
C ARG A 155 29.31 -13.26 -16.47
N HIS A 156 28.51 -14.06 -15.78
CA HIS A 156 28.26 -14.04 -14.33
C HIS A 156 27.63 -12.76 -13.81
N ASN A 157 26.93 -11.99 -14.65
CA ASN A 157 26.08 -10.91 -14.15
C ASN A 157 24.75 -11.49 -13.67
N HIS A 158 24.29 -10.98 -12.54
CA HIS A 158 23.05 -11.40 -11.92
C HIS A 158 21.91 -10.47 -12.35
N HIS A 159 20.80 -11.04 -12.78
CA HIS A 159 19.67 -10.32 -13.38
C HIS A 159 18.38 -10.64 -12.65
N ALA A 160 17.57 -9.61 -12.37
CA ALA A 160 16.18 -9.76 -11.99
C ALA A 160 15.30 -9.21 -13.12
N LEU A 161 14.47 -10.07 -13.70
CA LEU A 161 13.54 -9.72 -14.77
C LEU A 161 12.10 -9.85 -14.29
N VAL A 162 11.24 -8.95 -14.75
CA VAL A 162 9.81 -8.96 -14.49
C VAL A 162 9.08 -8.88 -15.81
N TYR A 163 8.27 -9.89 -16.08
CA TYR A 163 7.36 -9.93 -17.21
C TYR A 163 5.96 -9.61 -16.74
N LYS A 164 5.17 -8.94 -17.57
CA LYS A 164 3.72 -8.86 -17.41
C LYS A 164 2.99 -9.06 -18.73
N ASN A 165 1.98 -9.92 -18.74
CA ASN A 165 1.23 -10.30 -19.95
C ASN A 165 2.18 -10.69 -21.10
N GLY A 166 3.18 -11.52 -20.80
CA GLY A 166 4.20 -11.96 -21.77
C GLY A 166 5.27 -10.92 -22.11
N LYS A 167 5.14 -9.66 -21.68
CA LYS A 167 6.06 -8.57 -22.05
C LYS A 167 7.03 -8.23 -20.92
N LEU A 168 8.31 -8.04 -21.23
CA LEU A 168 9.27 -7.53 -20.27
C LEU A 168 8.86 -6.13 -19.79
N LEU A 169 8.68 -5.99 -18.49
CA LEU A 169 8.40 -4.72 -17.82
C LEU A 169 9.65 -4.11 -17.21
N PHE A 170 10.52 -4.95 -16.66
CA PHE A 170 11.65 -4.50 -15.85
C PHE A 170 12.78 -5.51 -15.94
N GLU A 171 13.99 -5.00 -16.08
CA GLU A 171 15.24 -5.77 -16.00
C GLU A 171 16.24 -4.94 -15.20
N ARG A 172 16.96 -5.59 -14.27
CA ARG A 172 18.01 -4.94 -13.49
C ARG A 172 19.15 -5.91 -13.20
N ALA A 173 20.37 -5.40 -13.35
CA ALA A 173 21.56 -6.01 -12.75
C ALA A 173 21.49 -5.92 -11.21
N VAL A 174 21.61 -7.06 -10.54
CA VAL A 174 21.55 -7.17 -9.09
C VAL A 174 22.95 -7.45 -8.54
N PRO A 175 23.42 -6.77 -7.49
CA PRO A 175 24.66 -7.17 -6.82
C PRO A 175 24.59 -8.63 -6.34
N ALA A 176 25.68 -9.38 -6.42
CA ALA A 176 25.70 -10.82 -6.13
C ALA A 176 25.15 -11.15 -4.73
N GLU A 177 25.47 -10.32 -3.75
CA GLU A 177 24.98 -10.41 -2.38
C GLU A 177 23.46 -10.25 -2.25
N HIS A 178 22.87 -9.32 -3.01
CA HIS A 178 21.42 -9.14 -3.04
C HIS A 178 20.76 -10.29 -3.81
N TYR A 179 21.39 -10.75 -4.89
CA TYR A 179 20.89 -11.86 -5.68
C TYR A 179 20.80 -13.16 -4.88
N ALA A 180 21.80 -13.48 -4.05
CA ALA A 180 21.78 -14.67 -3.19
C ALA A 180 20.55 -14.71 -2.28
N VAL A 181 20.08 -13.55 -1.82
CA VAL A 181 18.89 -13.47 -0.98
C VAL A 181 17.62 -13.53 -1.78
N LEU A 182 17.56 -12.87 -2.94
CA LEU A 182 16.45 -13.06 -3.85
C LEU A 182 16.34 -14.56 -4.19
N GLU A 183 17.44 -15.25 -4.47
CA GLU A 183 17.43 -16.68 -4.73
C GLU A 183 16.90 -17.49 -3.53
N ARG A 184 17.16 -17.06 -2.29
CA ARG A 184 16.60 -17.67 -1.08
C ARG A 184 15.11 -17.34 -0.88
N LEU A 185 14.69 -16.11 -1.14
CA LEU A 185 13.31 -15.63 -0.99
C LEU A 185 12.36 -16.16 -2.07
N PHE A 186 12.89 -16.41 -3.28
CA PHE A 186 12.17 -16.99 -4.41
C PHE A 186 12.27 -18.51 -4.48
N ARG A 187 13.03 -19.16 -3.58
CA ARG A 187 12.77 -20.57 -3.28
C ARG A 187 11.42 -20.65 -2.57
N PRO A 188 10.68 -21.76 -2.68
CA PRO A 188 9.73 -22.12 -1.64
C PRO A 188 10.51 -22.00 -0.32
N LEU A 189 10.18 -20.99 0.49
CA LEU A 189 10.86 -20.85 1.78
C LEU A 189 10.61 -22.16 2.51
N GLU A 190 11.65 -22.73 3.12
CA GLU A 190 11.46 -23.84 4.04
C GLU A 190 10.41 -23.39 5.05
N ARG A 191 9.22 -23.96 4.91
CA ARG A 191 8.10 -23.68 5.81
C ARG A 191 8.61 -23.94 7.20
N VAL A 192 8.39 -22.98 8.09
CA VAL A 192 8.78 -23.15 9.49
C VAL A 192 7.97 -24.32 10.00
N SER A 193 8.64 -25.46 10.17
CA SER A 193 8.02 -26.63 10.74
C SER A 193 7.82 -26.39 12.23
N PRO A 194 6.72 -26.90 12.80
CA PRO A 194 6.55 -26.88 14.23
C PRO A 194 7.62 -27.76 14.91
N PRO A 195 7.87 -27.58 16.21
CA PRO A 195 8.80 -28.44 16.95
C PRO A 195 8.41 -29.92 16.83
N GLU A 196 9.39 -30.81 16.91
CA GLU A 196 9.13 -32.25 17.04
C GLU A 196 8.23 -32.50 18.27
N GLY A 197 7.09 -33.17 18.06
CA GLY A 197 6.09 -33.43 19.10
C GLY A 197 4.80 -32.60 19.00
N ALA A 198 4.67 -31.71 18.01
CA ALA A 198 3.39 -31.07 17.70
C ALA A 198 2.39 -32.09 17.13
N GLU A 199 1.48 -32.58 17.98
CA GLU A 199 0.43 -33.51 17.57
C GLU A 199 -0.65 -32.79 16.75
N THR A 200 -0.93 -33.30 15.55
CA THR A 200 -2.08 -32.89 14.74
C THR A 200 -3.02 -34.07 14.62
N ASN A 201 -4.27 -33.89 15.05
CA ASN A 201 -5.32 -34.91 14.93
C ASN A 201 -6.27 -34.49 13.82
N GLU A 202 -6.71 -35.44 12.99
CA GLU A 202 -7.83 -35.19 12.08
C GLU A 202 -9.09 -34.99 12.92
N ILE A 203 -9.55 -33.73 13.00
CA ILE A 203 -10.80 -33.34 13.66
C ILE A 203 -11.70 -32.63 12.65
N THR A 204 -13.00 -32.79 12.80
CA THR A 204 -13.97 -32.09 11.95
C THR A 204 -14.07 -30.61 12.30
N VAL A 205 -14.70 -29.82 11.42
CA VAL A 205 -14.99 -28.41 11.69
C VAL A 205 -15.93 -28.29 12.89
N GLU A 206 -16.92 -29.19 13.00
CA GLU A 206 -17.87 -29.23 14.10
C GLU A 206 -17.17 -29.54 15.43
N GLU A 207 -16.33 -30.57 15.47
CA GLU A 207 -15.55 -30.93 16.67
C GLU A 207 -14.63 -29.79 17.12
N PHE A 208 -13.97 -29.14 16.15
CA PHE A 208 -13.14 -27.97 16.44
C PHE A 208 -13.97 -26.83 17.05
N LEU A 209 -15.08 -26.45 16.43
CA LEU A 209 -15.94 -25.37 16.92
C LEU A 209 -16.56 -25.68 18.28
N ASP A 210 -16.97 -26.92 18.53
CA ASP A 210 -17.50 -27.36 19.83
C ASP A 210 -16.44 -27.23 20.92
N GLY A 211 -15.21 -27.64 20.61
CA GLY A 211 -14.06 -27.50 21.49
C GLY A 211 -13.72 -26.05 21.89
N LEU A 212 -14.14 -25.05 21.11
CA LEU A 212 -13.90 -23.63 21.43
C LEU A 212 -14.90 -23.05 22.44
N THR A 213 -15.96 -23.79 22.78
CA THR A 213 -17.01 -23.31 23.70
C THR A 213 -16.42 -23.07 25.09
N GLY A 214 -16.52 -21.83 25.58
CA GLY A 214 -15.93 -21.42 26.87
C GLY A 214 -14.43 -21.11 26.82
N ILE A 215 -13.75 -21.35 25.69
CA ILE A 215 -12.35 -20.97 25.45
C ILE A 215 -12.25 -19.58 24.82
N VAL A 216 -13.18 -19.25 23.92
CA VAL A 216 -13.25 -17.95 23.22
C VAL A 216 -14.62 -17.31 23.42
N SER A 217 -14.72 -16.00 23.17
CA SER A 217 -16.01 -15.30 23.25
C SER A 217 -16.98 -15.78 22.16
N PRO A 218 -18.31 -15.65 22.35
CA PRO A 218 -19.29 -16.01 21.33
C PRO A 218 -19.05 -15.32 19.99
N GLU A 219 -18.68 -14.03 20.01
CA GLU A 219 -18.40 -13.24 18.81
C GLU A 219 -17.15 -13.74 18.08
N CYS A 220 -16.13 -14.15 18.83
CA CYS A 220 -14.93 -14.75 18.27
C CYS A 220 -15.25 -16.10 17.61
N LYS A 221 -16.02 -16.97 18.29
CA LYS A 221 -16.45 -18.27 17.76
C LYS A 221 -17.26 -18.10 16.48
N GLU A 222 -18.21 -17.17 16.44
CA GLU A 222 -19.00 -16.87 15.23
C GLU A 222 -18.09 -16.37 14.09
N GLY A 223 -17.09 -15.54 14.39
CA GLY A 223 -16.09 -15.12 13.41
C GLY A 223 -15.27 -16.27 12.85
N ILE A 224 -14.85 -17.21 13.71
CA ILE A 224 -14.11 -18.41 13.31
C ILE A 224 -14.98 -19.28 12.40
N GLU A 225 -16.25 -19.48 12.76
CA GLU A 225 -17.21 -20.22 11.94
C GLU A 225 -17.35 -19.62 10.53
N ARG A 226 -17.50 -18.29 10.42
CA ARG A 226 -17.55 -17.61 9.11
C ARG A 226 -16.25 -17.77 8.32
N THR A 227 -15.10 -17.74 8.99
CA THR A 227 -13.80 -17.98 8.35
C THR A 227 -13.66 -19.42 7.84
N LEU A 228 -14.05 -20.42 8.63
CA LEU A 228 -13.98 -21.83 8.22
C LEU A 228 -14.98 -22.13 7.09
N LEU A 229 -16.17 -21.54 7.14
CA LEU A 229 -17.13 -21.59 6.03
C LEU A 229 -16.55 -20.98 4.75
N ARG A 230 -15.87 -19.83 4.86
CA ARG A 230 -15.15 -19.20 3.72
C ARG A 230 -14.03 -20.10 3.19
N ALA A 231 -13.28 -20.76 4.08
CA ALA A 231 -12.18 -21.65 3.74
C ALA A 231 -12.62 -22.86 2.92
N GLY A 232 -13.84 -23.35 3.17
CA GLY A 232 -14.39 -24.52 2.49
C GLY A 232 -13.46 -25.72 2.66
N ARG A 233 -12.96 -26.28 1.55
CA ARG A 233 -12.02 -27.41 1.59
C ARG A 233 -10.72 -27.09 2.32
N ASN A 234 -10.32 -25.82 2.45
CA ASN A 234 -9.09 -25.42 3.13
C ASN A 234 -9.24 -25.30 4.66
N ALA A 235 -10.43 -25.53 5.23
CA ALA A 235 -10.67 -25.40 6.67
C ALA A 235 -9.73 -26.28 7.52
N HIS A 236 -9.42 -27.49 7.05
CA HIS A 236 -8.52 -28.42 7.74
C HIS A 236 -7.10 -27.86 7.90
N GLU A 237 -6.57 -27.10 6.94
CA GLU A 237 -5.24 -26.47 7.04
C GLU A 237 -5.23 -25.39 8.14
N LEU A 238 -6.32 -24.62 8.27
CA LEU A 238 -6.44 -23.60 9.32
C LEU A 238 -6.54 -24.22 10.72
N ILE A 239 -7.29 -25.32 10.84
CA ILE A 239 -7.40 -26.09 12.10
C ILE A 239 -6.06 -26.72 12.46
N ARG A 240 -5.41 -27.36 11.48
CA ARG A 240 -4.08 -27.98 11.63
C ARG A 240 -3.05 -26.95 12.11
N ALA A 241 -3.07 -25.73 11.57
CA ALA A 241 -2.18 -24.65 12.04
C ALA A 241 -2.33 -24.35 13.54
N VAL A 242 -3.57 -24.35 14.05
CA VAL A 242 -3.83 -24.10 15.48
C VAL A 242 -3.29 -25.25 16.34
N GLN A 243 -3.49 -26.50 15.89
CA GLN A 243 -2.97 -27.67 16.60
C GLN A 243 -1.43 -27.68 16.67
N MET A 244 -0.76 -27.12 15.65
CA MET A 244 0.70 -27.00 15.63
C MET A 244 1.25 -26.03 16.70
N LEU A 245 0.42 -25.13 17.24
CA LEU A 245 0.84 -24.13 18.24
C LEU A 245 0.97 -24.77 19.62
N GLN A 246 2.10 -24.50 20.27
CA GLN A 246 2.51 -25.20 21.49
C GLN A 246 2.01 -24.53 22.77
N THR A 247 1.79 -23.21 22.74
CA THR A 247 1.37 -22.45 23.92
C THR A 247 -0.09 -22.01 23.83
N GLU A 248 -0.75 -21.92 24.99
CA GLU A 248 -2.11 -21.38 25.05
C GLU A 248 -2.19 -19.92 24.60
N GLU A 249 -1.12 -19.13 24.82
CA GLU A 249 -1.07 -17.74 24.36
C GLU A 249 -1.08 -17.66 22.82
N GLU A 250 -0.29 -18.49 22.14
CA GLU A 250 -0.30 -18.59 20.69
C GLU A 250 -1.65 -19.05 20.16
N LYS A 251 -2.26 -20.08 20.76
CA LYS A 251 -3.60 -20.57 20.36
C LYS A 251 -4.65 -19.47 20.50
N GLN A 252 -4.63 -18.72 21.61
CA GLN A 252 -5.54 -17.59 21.82
C GLN A 252 -5.36 -16.48 20.77
N GLY A 253 -4.11 -16.21 20.37
CA GLY A 253 -3.83 -15.32 19.23
C GLY A 253 -4.36 -15.88 17.91
N ALA A 254 -4.17 -17.16 17.64
CA ALA A 254 -4.66 -17.80 16.43
C ALA A 254 -6.19 -17.81 16.36
N TYR A 255 -6.89 -18.07 17.46
CA TYR A 255 -8.35 -17.95 17.52
C TYR A 255 -8.82 -16.54 17.21
N TRP A 256 -8.18 -15.54 17.82
CA TRP A 256 -8.50 -14.13 17.55
C TRP A 256 -8.29 -13.77 16.07
N LEU A 257 -7.21 -14.26 15.46
CA LEU A 257 -6.91 -14.03 14.05
C LEU A 257 -7.94 -14.72 13.14
N LEU A 258 -8.21 -16.02 13.39
CA LEU A 258 -9.23 -16.78 12.68
C LEU A 258 -10.62 -16.13 12.78
N GLY A 259 -10.95 -15.52 13.92
CA GLY A 259 -12.19 -14.76 14.11
C GLY A 259 -12.39 -13.57 13.16
N ARG A 260 -11.33 -13.13 12.45
CA ARG A 260 -11.33 -11.94 11.60
C ARG A 260 -10.90 -12.23 10.14
N MET A 261 -10.34 -13.41 9.88
CA MET A 261 -9.77 -13.81 8.60
C MET A 261 -10.77 -13.96 7.45
N GLU A 262 -12.09 -14.02 7.72
CA GLU A 262 -13.18 -14.03 6.72
C GLU A 262 -12.97 -13.00 5.60
N LYS A 263 -12.46 -11.81 5.96
CA LYS A 263 -12.28 -10.67 5.05
C LYS A 263 -10.84 -10.48 4.58
N HIS A 264 -9.91 -11.31 5.06
CA HIS A 264 -8.52 -11.22 4.65
C HIS A 264 -8.41 -11.68 3.22
N ALA A 265 -8.23 -10.72 2.32
CA ALA A 265 -8.14 -10.98 0.90
C ALA A 265 -7.10 -10.08 0.24
N TYR A 266 -6.55 -10.57 -0.86
CA TYR A 266 -5.86 -9.71 -1.81
C TYR A 266 -6.75 -9.48 -3.03
N VAL A 267 -6.65 -8.30 -3.62
CA VAL A 267 -7.46 -7.91 -4.78
C VAL A 267 -6.54 -7.85 -5.99
N CYS A 268 -7.01 -8.43 -7.09
CA CYS A 268 -6.31 -8.33 -8.36
C CYS A 268 -7.24 -7.68 -9.40
N ILE A 269 -6.67 -6.83 -10.24
CA ILE A 269 -7.42 -6.07 -11.24
C ILE A 269 -6.96 -6.49 -12.63
N ARG A 270 -7.87 -7.07 -13.41
CA ARG A 270 -7.68 -7.29 -14.85
C ARG A 270 -8.27 -6.13 -15.64
N ARG A 271 -7.52 -5.66 -16.64
CA ARG A 271 -7.96 -4.61 -17.57
C ARG A 271 -8.09 -5.20 -18.98
N ASP A 272 -9.29 -5.18 -19.52
CA ASP A 272 -9.59 -5.54 -20.92
C ASP A 272 -10.10 -4.28 -21.63
N GLY A 273 -9.19 -3.53 -22.26
CA GLY A 273 -9.47 -2.17 -22.72
C GLY A 273 -9.79 -1.23 -21.55
N ASP A 274 -10.93 -0.56 -21.59
CA ASP A 274 -11.43 0.30 -20.51
C ASP A 274 -12.14 -0.46 -19.39
N LYS A 275 -12.49 -1.75 -19.61
CA LYS A 275 -13.18 -2.57 -18.62
C LYS A 275 -12.21 -3.07 -17.55
N LYS A 276 -12.59 -2.89 -16.28
CA LYS A 276 -11.87 -3.41 -15.11
C LYS A 276 -12.68 -4.52 -14.46
N THR A 277 -12.04 -5.67 -14.24
CA THR A 277 -12.60 -6.79 -13.49
C THR A 277 -11.76 -6.98 -12.23
N TYR A 278 -12.43 -6.99 -11.08
CA TYR A 278 -11.81 -7.18 -9.77
C TYR A 278 -11.98 -8.64 -9.35
N TYR A 279 -10.89 -9.28 -8.96
CA TYR A 279 -10.88 -10.62 -8.40
C TYR A 279 -10.41 -10.54 -6.95
N MET A 280 -11.18 -11.11 -6.03
CA MET A 280 -10.82 -11.17 -4.62
C MET A 280 -10.40 -12.59 -4.27
N TYR A 281 -9.28 -12.70 -3.57
CA TYR A 281 -8.69 -13.97 -3.17
C TYR A 281 -8.51 -14.00 -1.68
N TYR A 282 -9.30 -14.85 -1.02
CA TYR A 282 -9.34 -14.94 0.43
C TYR A 282 -8.26 -15.86 0.96
N ASP A 283 -7.56 -15.42 2.01
CA ASP A 283 -6.50 -16.21 2.64
C ASP A 283 -7.03 -17.51 3.21
N ALA A 284 -8.23 -17.46 3.81
CA ALA A 284 -8.88 -18.64 4.36
C ALA A 284 -8.97 -19.79 3.35
N GLN A 285 -9.01 -19.50 2.04
CA GLN A 285 -9.14 -20.49 0.97
C GLN A 285 -7.81 -21.05 0.45
N GLN A 286 -6.67 -20.44 0.80
CA GLN A 286 -5.39 -20.71 0.13
C GLN A 286 -4.22 -20.87 1.10
N LEU A 287 -4.34 -20.38 2.33
CA LEU A 287 -3.25 -20.32 3.28
C LEU A 287 -3.02 -21.71 3.88
N HIS A 288 -1.77 -22.15 3.86
CA HIS A 288 -1.38 -23.46 4.36
C HIS A 288 -1.14 -23.44 5.88
N ALA A 289 -1.23 -24.61 6.49
CA ALA A 289 -1.10 -24.76 7.93
C ALA A 289 0.22 -24.18 8.48
N GLU A 290 1.34 -24.47 7.79
CA GLU A 290 2.65 -23.98 8.21
C GLU A 290 2.82 -22.47 8.05
N ASP A 291 2.10 -21.84 7.11
CA ASP A 291 2.18 -20.40 6.89
C ASP A 291 1.44 -19.65 8.01
N LEU A 292 0.27 -20.15 8.43
CA LEU A 292 -0.47 -19.59 9.57
C LEU A 292 0.28 -19.82 10.87
N TYR A 293 0.81 -21.03 11.06
CA TYR A 293 1.67 -21.36 12.19
C TYR A 293 2.85 -20.40 12.29
N GLU A 294 3.58 -20.18 11.18
CA GLU A 294 4.74 -19.28 11.13
C GLU A 294 4.36 -17.85 11.53
N ILE A 295 3.25 -17.34 10.96
CA ILE A 295 2.71 -16.01 11.26
C ILE A 295 2.48 -15.86 12.76
N VAL A 296 1.74 -16.78 13.39
CA VAL A 296 1.38 -16.70 14.80
C VAL A 296 2.63 -16.88 15.67
N HIS A 297 3.38 -17.96 15.44
CA HIS A 297 4.56 -18.30 16.22
C HIS A 297 5.61 -17.19 16.23
N TYR A 298 5.94 -16.59 15.08
CA TYR A 298 6.93 -15.51 15.05
C TYR A 298 6.42 -14.19 15.59
N ALA A 299 5.11 -13.93 15.60
CA ALA A 299 4.56 -12.77 16.29
C ALA A 299 4.75 -12.89 17.81
N TYR A 300 4.41 -14.04 18.39
CA TYR A 300 4.62 -14.30 19.83
C TYR A 300 6.10 -14.40 20.18
N LYS A 301 6.93 -15.01 19.32
CA LYS A 301 8.38 -14.96 19.48
C LYS A 301 8.89 -13.52 19.57
N ALA A 302 8.46 -12.63 18.67
CA ALA A 302 8.81 -11.21 18.75
C ALA A 302 8.29 -10.54 20.02
N ARG A 303 7.08 -10.89 20.46
CA ARG A 303 6.52 -10.43 21.74
C ARG A 303 7.41 -10.77 22.93
N HIS A 304 7.90 -12.01 22.98
CA HIS A 304 8.73 -12.49 24.08
C HIS A 304 10.18 -12.01 23.99
N THR A 305 10.72 -11.83 22.77
CA THR A 305 12.09 -11.37 22.56
C THR A 305 12.28 -9.89 22.88
N PHE A 306 11.35 -9.02 22.44
CA PHE A 306 11.58 -7.57 22.46
C PHE A 306 10.80 -6.83 23.56
N PRO A 307 11.44 -5.93 24.32
CA PRO A 307 10.81 -5.26 25.46
C PRO A 307 9.64 -4.35 25.08
N TRP A 308 9.71 -3.68 23.93
CA TRP A 308 8.62 -2.82 23.43
C TRP A 308 7.38 -3.59 23.00
N SER A 309 7.51 -4.90 22.74
CA SER A 309 6.40 -5.77 22.35
C SER A 309 5.81 -6.51 23.56
N ARG A 310 6.67 -6.94 24.49
CA ARG A 310 6.29 -7.65 25.71
C ARG A 310 5.26 -6.90 26.56
N ASN A 311 5.39 -5.58 26.64
CA ASN A 311 4.55 -4.74 27.50
C ASN A 311 3.26 -4.25 26.82
N LEU A 312 2.98 -4.67 25.59
CA LEU A 312 1.77 -4.24 24.88
C LEU A 312 0.52 -4.89 25.49
N PRO A 313 -0.57 -4.10 25.68
CA PRO A 313 -1.89 -4.65 25.92
C PRO A 313 -2.26 -5.67 24.84
N GLU A 314 -2.92 -6.75 25.23
CA GLU A 314 -3.24 -7.88 24.35
C GLU A 314 -3.96 -7.46 23.06
N ASP A 315 -4.99 -6.60 23.16
CA ASP A 315 -5.73 -6.10 21.99
C ASP A 315 -4.82 -5.33 21.02
N ARG A 316 -3.93 -4.49 21.56
CA ARG A 316 -2.98 -3.69 20.76
C ARG A 316 -1.95 -4.58 20.07
N PHE A 317 -1.43 -5.58 20.77
CA PHE A 317 -0.54 -6.58 20.18
C PHE A 317 -1.23 -7.34 19.04
N ARG A 318 -2.44 -7.85 19.27
CA ARG A 318 -3.19 -8.62 18.28
C ARG A 318 -3.49 -7.81 17.02
N ARG A 319 -3.96 -6.57 17.18
CA ARG A 319 -4.35 -5.68 16.06
C ARG A 319 -3.18 -5.13 15.27
N PHE A 320 -2.06 -4.80 15.92
CA PHE A 320 -0.99 -4.04 15.30
C PHE A 320 0.34 -4.80 15.13
N VAL A 321 0.47 -6.00 15.70
CA VAL A 321 1.64 -6.88 15.56
C VAL A 321 1.28 -8.25 14.99
N LEU A 322 0.34 -8.98 15.62
CA LEU A 322 -0.04 -10.33 15.19
C LEU A 322 -0.63 -10.31 13.78
N GLU A 323 -1.55 -9.38 13.54
CA GLU A 323 -2.14 -9.13 12.23
C GLU A 323 -1.06 -9.04 11.14
N TYR A 324 -1.15 -9.88 10.11
CA TYR A 324 -0.12 -10.01 9.08
C TYR A 324 -0.50 -9.22 7.82
N ARG A 325 -1.78 -8.97 7.59
CA ARG A 325 -2.23 -8.10 6.50
C ARG A 325 -2.13 -6.63 6.88
N HIS A 326 -1.92 -5.80 5.88
CA HIS A 326 -1.89 -4.36 6.01
C HIS A 326 -2.84 -3.72 4.99
N THR A 327 -2.78 -4.22 3.77
CA THR A 327 -3.65 -3.89 2.64
C THR A 327 -3.96 -5.18 1.85
N GLU A 328 -4.53 -4.99 0.68
CA GLU A 328 -4.96 -5.97 -0.30
C GLU A 328 -3.80 -6.50 -1.17
N ALA A 329 -2.55 -6.32 -0.72
CA ALA A 329 -1.36 -6.86 -1.38
C ALA A 329 -1.31 -8.40 -1.28
N PRO A 330 -0.72 -9.11 -2.27
CA PRO A 330 -0.52 -10.54 -2.19
C PRO A 330 0.40 -10.92 -1.03
N LEU A 331 0.10 -12.04 -0.37
CA LEU A 331 0.96 -12.57 0.68
C LEU A 331 2.18 -13.26 0.09
N ALA A 332 3.28 -13.16 0.82
CA ALA A 332 4.45 -13.98 0.59
C ALA A 332 4.70 -14.83 1.86
N PRO A 333 4.37 -16.13 1.81
CA PRO A 333 4.59 -17.06 2.92
C PRO A 333 6.02 -17.03 3.46
N GLY A 334 6.20 -17.30 4.76
CA GLY A 334 7.51 -17.50 5.40
C GLY A 334 8.37 -16.23 5.60
N LEU A 335 7.88 -15.06 5.20
CA LEU A 335 8.67 -13.82 5.28
C LEU A 335 8.82 -13.29 6.71
N ARG A 336 7.84 -13.47 7.60
CA ARG A 336 7.91 -12.90 8.95
C ARG A 336 9.09 -13.50 9.74
N ALA A 337 9.30 -14.80 9.66
CA ALA A 337 10.43 -15.52 10.24
C ALA A 337 11.77 -15.05 9.66
N HIS A 338 11.80 -14.85 8.34
CA HIS A 338 12.98 -14.35 7.65
C HIS A 338 13.35 -12.95 8.15
N MET A 339 12.38 -12.03 8.16
CA MET A 339 12.56 -10.64 8.59
C MET A 339 12.92 -10.55 10.08
N PHE A 340 12.32 -11.37 10.94
CA PHE A 340 12.68 -11.46 12.36
C PHE A 340 14.17 -11.77 12.51
N ARG A 341 14.65 -12.87 11.90
CA ARG A 341 16.06 -13.32 12.01
C ARG A 341 17.04 -12.31 11.42
N ALA A 342 16.60 -11.62 10.38
CA ALA A 342 17.34 -10.61 9.65
C ALA A 342 17.50 -9.32 10.46
N LEU A 343 16.45 -8.88 11.15
CA LEU A 343 16.39 -7.60 11.86
C LEU A 343 16.81 -7.69 13.33
N GLU A 344 16.62 -8.84 13.99
CA GLU A 344 16.94 -9.04 15.41
C GLU A 344 18.34 -8.51 15.81
N PRO A 345 19.44 -8.79 15.08
CA PRO A 345 20.77 -8.28 15.45
C PRO A 345 20.88 -6.75 15.48
N TYR A 346 20.01 -6.05 14.74
CA TYR A 346 20.02 -4.60 14.59
C TYR A 346 19.17 -3.88 15.63
N VAL A 347 18.16 -4.55 16.17
CA VAL A 347 17.19 -3.93 17.06
C VAL A 347 17.29 -4.42 18.50
N LYS A 348 17.85 -5.60 18.74
CA LYS A 348 17.87 -6.24 20.08
C LYS A 348 18.50 -5.41 21.21
N ASN A 349 19.40 -4.48 20.87
CA ASN A 349 20.09 -3.62 21.84
C ASN A 349 19.49 -2.20 21.92
N LEU A 350 18.40 -1.93 21.19
CA LEU A 350 17.72 -0.65 21.24
C LEU A 350 16.76 -0.61 22.44
N ALA A 351 16.69 0.53 23.11
CA ALA A 351 15.96 0.66 24.37
C ALA A 351 14.51 1.13 24.19
N ASN A 352 14.22 1.89 23.13
CA ASN A 352 12.91 2.48 22.87
C ASN A 352 12.42 2.15 21.45
N ILE A 353 11.11 2.22 21.26
CA ILE A 353 10.44 1.88 20.00
C ILE A 353 10.73 2.89 18.88
N GLU A 354 10.96 4.17 19.21
CA GLU A 354 11.33 5.21 18.24
C GLU A 354 12.62 4.85 17.50
N ASP A 355 13.67 4.48 18.24
CA ASP A 355 14.95 4.03 17.70
C ASP A 355 14.79 2.77 16.84
N VAL A 356 13.92 1.83 17.26
CA VAL A 356 13.63 0.62 16.48
C VAL A 356 12.96 0.98 15.17
N VAL A 357 11.93 1.85 15.20
CA VAL A 357 11.25 2.32 13.99
C VAL A 357 12.23 3.02 13.06
N HIS A 358 13.12 3.87 13.58
CA HIS A 358 14.16 4.49 12.77
C HIS A 358 15.12 3.52 12.14
N GLN A 359 15.65 2.58 12.92
CA GLN A 359 16.62 1.61 12.46
C GLN A 359 16.01 0.72 11.36
N VAL A 360 14.79 0.22 11.56
CA VAL A 360 14.09 -0.60 10.57
C VAL A 360 13.71 0.23 9.34
N ASN A 361 13.24 1.47 9.50
CA ASN A 361 12.84 2.30 8.37
C ASN A 361 14.05 2.75 7.52
N LEU A 362 15.21 3.00 8.16
CA LEU A 362 16.48 3.22 7.48
C LEU A 362 16.85 2.03 6.59
N ILE A 363 16.79 0.80 7.14
CA ILE A 363 17.00 -0.44 6.39
C ILE A 363 16.05 -0.50 5.20
N CYS A 364 14.75 -0.26 5.43
CA CYS A 364 13.74 -0.29 4.38
C CYS A 364 14.03 0.72 3.26
N SER A 365 14.52 1.92 3.60
CA SER A 365 14.87 2.96 2.63
C SER A 365 16.05 2.61 1.73
N CYS A 366 16.92 1.69 2.17
CA CYS A 366 18.01 1.14 1.37
C CYS A 366 17.52 0.05 0.40
N LEU A 367 16.37 -0.57 0.67
CA LEU A 367 15.85 -1.71 -0.08
C LEU A 367 14.82 -1.30 -1.14
N VAL A 368 13.98 -0.31 -0.84
CA VAL A 368 12.83 0.07 -1.68
C VAL A 368 12.76 1.59 -1.87
N ILE A 369 12.78 2.04 -3.12
CA ILE A 369 12.62 3.46 -3.49
C ILE A 369 11.24 3.77 -4.06
N TYR A 370 10.83 5.03 -3.97
CA TYR A 370 9.55 5.48 -4.54
C TYR A 370 9.60 5.59 -6.07
N ARG A 371 8.57 5.07 -6.74
CA ARG A 371 8.37 5.24 -8.18
C ARG A 371 6.93 5.64 -8.51
N LYS A 372 6.77 6.89 -8.99
CA LYS A 372 5.46 7.48 -9.30
C LYS A 372 4.79 6.83 -10.50
N ASP A 373 5.57 6.38 -11.48
CA ASP A 373 5.15 5.86 -12.79
C ASP A 373 4.78 4.37 -12.80
N MET A 374 4.87 3.68 -11.65
CA MET A 374 4.49 2.28 -11.57
C MET A 374 2.97 2.10 -11.75
N ARG A 375 2.63 1.20 -12.68
CA ARG A 375 1.25 0.86 -13.07
C ARG A 375 0.74 -0.44 -12.42
N TRP A 376 1.47 -0.98 -11.45
CA TRP A 376 1.14 -2.22 -10.74
C TRP A 376 0.85 -1.83 -9.30
N GLU A 377 -0.40 -2.01 -8.89
CA GLU A 377 -0.92 -1.42 -7.66
C GLU A 377 -0.60 -2.33 -6.45
N ASP A 378 -0.36 -3.63 -6.63
CA ASP A 378 -0.24 -4.60 -5.54
C ASP A 378 0.92 -5.60 -5.73
N GLN A 379 2.12 -5.24 -5.27
CA GLN A 379 3.29 -6.13 -5.26
C GLN A 379 3.31 -6.97 -3.98
N ASP A 380 3.67 -8.25 -4.08
CA ASP A 380 4.12 -9.00 -2.91
C ASP A 380 5.50 -8.48 -2.44
N LEU A 381 5.85 -8.74 -1.17
CA LEU A 381 7.09 -8.22 -0.59
C LEU A 381 8.36 -8.75 -1.26
N ARG A 382 8.41 -10.01 -1.72
CA ARG A 382 9.56 -10.59 -2.47
C ARG A 382 9.82 -9.80 -3.75
N MET A 383 8.75 -9.29 -4.33
CA MET A 383 8.80 -8.55 -5.58
C MET A 383 9.33 -7.15 -5.36
N MET A 384 8.99 -6.54 -4.22
CA MET A 384 9.59 -5.28 -3.80
C MET A 384 11.09 -5.44 -3.52
N PHE A 385 11.53 -6.57 -2.93
CA PHE A 385 12.96 -6.87 -2.83
C PHE A 385 13.62 -6.97 -4.21
N ALA A 386 13.01 -7.70 -5.16
CA ALA A 386 13.58 -7.89 -6.49
C ALA A 386 13.68 -6.58 -7.30
N THR A 387 12.61 -5.78 -7.30
CA THR A 387 12.51 -4.54 -8.08
C THR A 387 13.14 -3.34 -7.39
N SER A 388 13.23 -3.37 -6.05
CA SER A 388 13.56 -2.24 -5.18
C SER A 388 12.68 -1.01 -5.40
N GLN A 389 11.43 -1.20 -5.82
CA GLN A 389 10.54 -0.10 -6.17
C GLN A 389 9.14 -0.37 -5.62
N ALA A 390 8.53 0.64 -4.99
CA ALA A 390 7.11 0.61 -4.59
C ALA A 390 6.49 2.02 -4.60
N ARG A 391 5.15 2.10 -4.71
CA ARG A 391 4.40 3.34 -4.45
C ARG A 391 4.21 3.55 -2.95
N CYS A 392 3.55 4.64 -2.53
CA CYS A 392 3.33 4.97 -1.12
C CYS A 392 2.69 3.81 -0.34
N GLU A 393 1.69 3.16 -0.93
CA GLU A 393 1.04 1.96 -0.36
C GLU A 393 2.01 0.78 -0.20
N GLY A 394 2.70 0.38 -1.28
CA GLY A 394 3.65 -0.73 -1.22
C GLY A 394 4.81 -0.47 -0.26
N LYS A 395 5.33 0.75 -0.19
CA LYS A 395 6.36 1.14 0.80
C LYS A 395 5.82 1.03 2.23
N SER A 396 4.57 1.44 2.44
CA SER A 396 3.92 1.33 3.76
C SER A 396 3.72 -0.13 4.16
N ASN A 397 3.30 -1.00 3.23
CA ASN A 397 3.21 -2.44 3.45
C ASN A 397 4.57 -3.06 3.81
N PHE A 398 5.62 -2.69 3.07
CA PHE A 398 6.97 -3.20 3.27
C PHE A 398 7.52 -2.83 4.64
N ALA A 399 7.46 -1.55 5.01
CA ALA A 399 7.90 -1.09 6.31
C ALA A 399 7.11 -1.76 7.44
N SER A 400 5.79 -1.92 7.28
CA SER A 400 4.93 -2.55 8.29
C SER A 400 5.28 -4.01 8.51
N ALA A 401 5.48 -4.77 7.43
CA ALA A 401 5.84 -6.18 7.52
C ALA A 401 7.19 -6.37 8.24
N MET A 402 8.18 -5.50 7.94
CA MET A 402 9.47 -5.47 8.61
C MET A 402 9.33 -5.12 10.09
N LEU A 403 8.55 -4.09 10.44
CA LEU A 403 8.31 -3.66 11.82
C LEU A 403 7.56 -4.71 12.66
N ARG A 404 6.52 -5.32 12.11
CA ARG A 404 5.76 -6.39 12.79
C ARG A 404 6.63 -7.62 13.05
N SER A 405 7.58 -7.92 12.15
CA SER A 405 8.51 -9.03 12.36
C SER A 405 9.43 -8.84 13.57
N VAL A 406 9.58 -7.62 14.08
CA VAL A 406 10.31 -7.31 15.32
C VAL A 406 9.39 -6.78 16.42
N GLY A 407 8.10 -7.11 16.37
CA GLY A 407 7.16 -6.86 17.46
C GLY A 407 6.72 -5.40 17.62
N VAL A 408 7.00 -4.52 16.64
CA VAL A 408 6.59 -3.11 16.70
C VAL A 408 5.12 -2.97 16.27
N PRO A 409 4.23 -2.46 17.14
CA PRO A 409 2.83 -2.21 16.80
C PRO A 409 2.75 -1.05 15.81
N ASN A 410 2.22 -1.32 14.62
CA ASN A 410 2.09 -0.31 13.56
C ASN A 410 0.82 -0.51 12.71
N GLY A 411 0.41 0.58 12.07
CA GLY A 411 -0.79 0.66 11.24
C GLY A 411 -0.59 1.44 9.95
N TYR A 412 -1.54 1.20 9.04
CA TYR A 412 -1.68 1.87 7.75
C TYR A 412 -2.63 3.05 7.91
N VAL A 413 -2.18 4.23 7.53
CA VAL A 413 -3.03 5.42 7.51
C VAL A 413 -3.01 6.05 6.14
N SER A 414 -4.17 6.56 5.72
CA SER A 414 -4.30 7.20 4.42
C SER A 414 -5.24 8.38 4.43
N THR A 415 -4.99 9.30 3.50
CA THR A 415 -5.95 10.31 3.09
C THR A 415 -6.49 9.93 1.71
N PRO A 416 -7.82 9.70 1.56
CA PRO A 416 -8.39 9.21 0.29
C PRO A 416 -8.15 10.17 -0.88
N ALA A 417 -8.19 11.48 -0.61
CA ALA A 417 -7.93 12.54 -1.56
C ALA A 417 -7.53 13.81 -0.80
N TRP A 418 -6.47 14.47 -1.27
CA TRP A 418 -6.08 15.77 -0.74
C TRP A 418 -7.08 16.86 -1.15
N PRO A 419 -7.41 17.80 -0.26
CA PRO A 419 -8.34 18.89 -0.58
C PRO A 419 -7.72 20.02 -1.40
N LYS A 420 -6.39 20.19 -1.37
CA LYS A 420 -5.66 21.32 -2.00
C LYS A 420 -4.73 20.92 -3.15
N ILE A 421 -4.43 19.63 -3.28
CA ILE A 421 -3.56 19.09 -4.33
C ILE A 421 -4.19 17.83 -4.90
N ASP A 422 -3.76 17.41 -6.09
CA ASP A 422 -4.28 16.18 -6.69
C ASP A 422 -3.56 14.93 -6.17
N GLY A 423 -4.31 13.83 -6.10
CA GLY A 423 -3.86 12.53 -5.63
C GLY A 423 -4.31 12.21 -4.20
N ASN A 424 -3.91 11.03 -3.76
CA ASN A 424 -4.10 10.51 -2.41
C ASN A 424 -2.75 10.38 -1.71
N HIS A 425 -2.75 9.92 -0.46
CA HIS A 425 -1.52 9.47 0.16
C HIS A 425 -1.74 8.41 1.23
N ALA A 426 -0.73 7.58 1.43
CA ALA A 426 -0.68 6.56 2.46
C ALA A 426 0.70 6.56 3.13
N TRP A 427 0.71 6.36 4.44
CA TRP A 427 1.91 6.32 5.27
C TRP A 427 1.70 5.41 6.49
N ASN A 428 2.70 5.34 7.37
CA ASN A 428 2.68 4.46 8.53
C ASN A 428 2.48 5.24 9.83
N VAL A 429 1.87 4.57 10.81
CA VAL A 429 1.94 4.96 12.21
C VAL A 429 2.53 3.82 13.03
N ALA A 430 3.36 4.14 14.02
CA ALA A 430 3.75 3.22 15.08
C ALA A 430 3.18 3.70 16.42
N PHE A 431 2.95 2.78 17.35
CA PHE A 431 2.32 3.09 18.63
C PHE A 431 3.29 2.89 19.80
N ASP A 432 3.56 3.94 20.55
CA ASP A 432 4.35 3.90 21.79
C ASP A 432 3.46 4.26 22.99
N GLY A 433 2.83 3.27 23.62
CA GLY A 433 1.73 3.54 24.55
C GLY A 433 0.63 4.35 23.85
N GLU A 434 0.20 5.46 24.42
CA GLU A 434 -0.79 6.35 23.79
C GLU A 434 -0.21 7.27 22.72
N LYS A 435 1.12 7.35 22.58
CA LYS A 435 1.77 8.18 21.56
C LYS A 435 1.67 7.51 20.19
N VAL A 436 1.25 8.28 19.19
CA VAL A 436 1.22 7.87 17.78
C VAL A 436 2.42 8.50 17.06
N LEU A 437 3.27 7.66 16.48
CA LEU A 437 4.47 8.04 15.74
C LEU A 437 4.19 7.95 14.24
N SER A 438 3.89 9.06 13.58
CA SER A 438 3.55 9.08 12.15
C SER A 438 4.79 9.21 11.27
N PHE A 439 5.10 8.24 10.40
CA PHE A 439 6.30 8.28 9.55
C PHE A 439 6.04 7.74 8.13
N MET A 440 6.98 8.02 7.23
CA MET A 440 6.98 7.50 5.87
C MET A 440 7.77 6.20 5.76
N GLY A 441 7.08 5.09 5.46
CA GLY A 441 7.71 3.80 5.19
C GLY A 441 8.72 3.88 4.05
N CYS A 442 9.88 3.25 4.24
CA CYS A 442 11.02 3.26 3.33
C CYS A 442 11.50 4.67 2.93
N GLU A 443 11.26 5.70 3.75
CA GLU A 443 11.86 7.02 3.59
C GLU A 443 12.68 7.38 4.82
N TYR A 444 13.92 7.79 4.58
CA TYR A 444 14.81 8.21 5.64
C TYR A 444 15.25 9.65 5.43
N ARG A 445 15.10 10.47 6.49
CA ARG A 445 15.64 11.83 6.54
C ARG A 445 16.80 11.86 7.53
N LYS A 446 17.99 12.25 7.03
CA LYS A 446 19.20 12.27 7.85
C LYS A 446 19.05 13.22 9.04
N GLY A 447 19.27 12.69 10.25
CA GLY A 447 19.53 13.48 11.45
C GLY A 447 18.32 13.88 12.29
N LYS A 448 17.10 13.45 11.94
CA LYS A 448 15.94 13.51 12.85
C LYS A 448 14.96 12.38 12.57
N PRO A 449 14.28 11.88 13.61
CA PRO A 449 13.02 11.22 13.44
C PRO A 449 12.09 12.01 12.51
N ASP A 450 11.65 11.43 11.39
CA ASP A 450 10.56 12.01 10.57
C ASP A 450 9.20 11.56 11.12
N PHE A 451 9.08 11.55 12.45
CA PHE A 451 7.79 11.43 13.11
C PHE A 451 7.06 12.75 12.95
N ASP A 452 5.75 12.69 12.77
CA ASP A 452 4.86 13.85 12.71
C ASP A 452 4.96 14.65 11.40
N ARG A 453 5.49 14.06 10.32
CA ARG A 453 5.55 14.72 9.00
C ARG A 453 4.21 15.24 8.48
N TYR A 454 3.13 14.55 8.82
CA TYR A 454 1.76 14.93 8.45
C TYR A 454 0.96 15.50 9.62
N GLN A 455 1.56 15.66 10.79
CA GLN A 455 0.92 16.47 11.82
C GLN A 455 0.73 17.87 11.26
N ASP A 456 -0.38 18.49 11.66
CA ASP A 456 -0.71 19.83 11.23
C ASP A 456 -0.82 19.96 9.69
N SER A 457 -1.22 18.90 8.99
CA SER A 457 -1.35 18.90 7.53
C SER A 457 -2.72 19.39 7.05
N GLU A 458 -2.77 19.85 5.79
CA GLU A 458 -4.00 20.27 5.11
C GLU A 458 -4.80 19.06 4.59
N VAL A 459 -5.19 18.16 5.49
CA VAL A 459 -6.02 16.98 5.19
C VAL A 459 -7.50 17.28 5.44
N ALA A 460 -8.37 16.73 4.59
CA ALA A 460 -9.81 16.72 4.86
C ALA A 460 -10.19 15.55 5.78
N LYS A 461 -9.58 14.38 5.55
CA LYS A 461 -9.79 13.13 6.28
C LYS A 461 -8.53 12.28 6.32
N VAL A 462 -8.32 11.61 7.46
CA VAL A 462 -7.28 10.61 7.67
C VAL A 462 -7.89 9.38 8.31
N TYR A 463 -7.67 8.22 7.71
CA TYR A 463 -8.20 6.96 8.19
C TYR A 463 -7.10 5.95 8.47
N LEU A 464 -7.20 5.27 9.60
CA LEU A 464 -6.52 4.01 9.83
C LEU A 464 -7.40 2.87 9.34
N ARG A 465 -6.84 1.95 8.56
CA ARG A 465 -7.57 0.81 8.02
C ARG A 465 -7.02 -0.49 8.60
N GLU A 466 -7.92 -1.33 9.09
CA GLU A 466 -7.61 -2.70 9.49
C GLU A 466 -7.96 -3.70 8.37
N PRO A 467 -7.27 -4.85 8.29
CA PRO A 467 -7.52 -5.85 7.25
C PRO A 467 -8.92 -6.46 7.25
N ASN A 468 -9.62 -6.45 8.38
CA ASN A 468 -11.02 -6.89 8.46
C ASN A 468 -12.02 -5.84 7.91
N GLY A 469 -11.52 -4.73 7.34
CA GLY A 469 -12.30 -3.64 6.78
C GLY A 469 -12.78 -2.62 7.82
N ALA A 470 -12.40 -2.75 9.09
CA ALA A 470 -12.64 -1.70 10.07
C ALA A 470 -11.83 -0.44 9.69
N ILE A 471 -12.48 0.70 9.84
CA ILE A 471 -11.89 2.01 9.56
C ILE A 471 -12.02 2.85 10.83
N GLN A 472 -10.91 3.40 11.28
CA GLN A 472 -10.87 4.38 12.35
C GLN A 472 -10.55 5.75 11.76
N ASP A 473 -11.33 6.75 12.13
CA ASP A 473 -11.05 8.13 11.79
C ASP A 473 -9.99 8.69 12.73
N LEU A 474 -8.87 9.12 12.19
CA LEU A 474 -7.77 9.74 12.93
C LEU A 474 -7.64 11.23 12.61
N THR A 475 -8.58 11.82 11.88
CA THR A 475 -8.43 13.20 11.36
C THR A 475 -8.12 14.21 12.46
N ALA A 476 -8.80 14.13 13.61
CA ALA A 476 -8.59 15.00 14.76
C ALA A 476 -7.19 14.87 15.39
N SER A 477 -6.49 13.74 15.19
CA SER A 477 -5.11 13.55 15.64
C SER A 477 -4.08 14.19 14.71
N TYR A 478 -4.47 14.59 13.50
CA TYR A 478 -3.58 15.14 12.47
C TYR A 478 -3.80 16.62 12.19
N THR A 479 -5.00 17.15 12.45
CA THR A 479 -5.36 18.51 12.06
C THR A 479 -6.57 19.00 12.86
N PRO A 480 -6.77 20.32 13.05
CA PRO A 480 -8.02 20.86 13.59
C PRO A 480 -9.23 20.39 12.79
N THR A 481 -10.28 19.97 13.50
CA THR A 481 -11.52 19.47 12.88
C THR A 481 -12.75 20.27 13.30
N THR A 482 -13.81 20.14 12.50
CA THR A 482 -15.17 20.58 12.81
C THR A 482 -16.17 19.52 12.37
N ASP A 483 -17.34 19.48 12.99
CA ASP A 483 -18.46 18.68 12.51
C ASP A 483 -19.24 19.48 11.47
N TYR A 484 -19.58 18.84 10.35
CA TYR A 484 -20.42 19.44 9.31
C TYR A 484 -21.72 18.65 9.14
N SER A 485 -22.86 19.32 9.34
CA SER A 485 -24.18 18.74 9.14
C SER A 485 -24.89 19.38 7.94
N LEU A 486 -25.50 18.55 7.11
CA LEU A 486 -26.36 18.96 6.01
C LEU A 486 -27.77 18.40 6.21
N GLU A 487 -28.78 19.27 6.19
CA GLU A 487 -30.18 18.88 6.07
C GLU A 487 -30.52 18.72 4.58
N ALA A 488 -30.54 17.47 4.09
CA ALA A 488 -30.77 17.19 2.67
C ALA A 488 -32.26 17.05 2.31
N GLY A 489 -33.12 16.81 3.32
CA GLY A 489 -34.55 16.55 3.15
C GLY A 489 -34.92 15.09 3.41
N ALA A 490 -36.12 14.86 3.94
CA ALA A 490 -36.60 13.55 4.40
C ALA A 490 -36.61 12.47 3.30
N GLU A 491 -36.61 12.85 2.02
CA GLU A 491 -36.47 11.92 0.89
C GLU A 491 -35.13 11.17 0.87
N PHE A 492 -34.11 11.69 1.57
CA PHE A 492 -32.79 11.06 1.73
C PHE A 492 -32.67 10.22 3.01
N ALA A 493 -33.72 10.10 3.82
CA ALA A 493 -33.67 9.34 5.07
C ALA A 493 -33.14 7.91 4.87
N GLY A 494 -32.16 7.51 5.69
CA GLY A 494 -31.48 6.22 5.61
C GLY A 494 -30.49 6.07 4.45
N GLN A 495 -30.38 7.04 3.53
CA GLN A 495 -29.42 7.00 2.44
C GLN A 495 -28.03 7.44 2.89
N ALA A 496 -26.99 6.88 2.27
CA ALA A 496 -25.61 7.34 2.46
C ALA A 496 -25.33 8.59 1.63
N LEU A 497 -24.97 9.68 2.30
CA LEU A 497 -24.46 10.90 1.68
C LEU A 497 -22.94 10.93 1.77
N TYR A 498 -22.31 11.53 0.76
CA TYR A 498 -20.86 11.54 0.59
C TYR A 498 -20.34 12.97 0.62
N LEU A 499 -19.34 13.22 1.46
CA LEU A 499 -18.58 14.45 1.46
C LEU A 499 -17.40 14.27 0.52
N ASN A 500 -17.28 15.16 -0.47
CA ASN A 500 -16.31 15.06 -1.54
C ASN A 500 -15.39 16.28 -1.60
N VAL A 501 -14.13 16.09 -1.97
CA VAL A 501 -13.18 17.16 -2.30
C VAL A 501 -12.94 17.22 -3.80
N TRP A 502 -12.52 18.37 -4.32
CA TRP A 502 -12.08 18.45 -5.72
C TRP A 502 -10.66 17.90 -5.86
N ASN A 503 -10.48 16.84 -6.64
CA ASN A 503 -9.20 16.17 -6.80
C ASN A 503 -9.13 15.45 -8.14
N SER A 504 -8.02 15.64 -8.87
CA SER A 504 -7.81 15.03 -10.20
C SER A 504 -8.94 15.37 -11.18
N ASN A 505 -9.39 16.64 -11.16
CA ASN A 505 -10.43 17.20 -12.02
C ASN A 505 -11.85 16.65 -11.82
N GLU A 506 -12.12 16.00 -10.69
CA GLU A 506 -13.44 15.49 -10.35
C GLU A 506 -13.72 15.58 -8.84
N TRP A 507 -14.97 15.37 -8.45
CA TRP A 507 -15.37 15.26 -7.05
C TRP A 507 -15.04 13.86 -6.53
N ARG A 508 -14.22 13.77 -5.50
CA ARG A 508 -13.76 12.50 -4.91
C ARG A 508 -14.25 12.36 -3.47
N PRO A 509 -14.88 11.24 -3.10
CA PRO A 509 -15.39 11.03 -1.75
C PRO A 509 -14.24 10.91 -0.74
N VAL A 510 -14.39 11.62 0.38
CA VAL A 510 -13.47 11.56 1.53
C VAL A 510 -14.17 11.12 2.80
N ALA A 511 -15.49 11.30 2.93
CA ALA A 511 -16.28 10.78 4.05
C ALA A 511 -17.67 10.36 3.61
N LYS A 512 -18.32 9.51 4.41
CA LYS A 512 -19.72 9.12 4.24
C LYS A 512 -20.48 9.26 5.56
N ALA A 513 -21.73 9.65 5.49
CA ALA A 513 -22.64 9.70 6.63
C ALA A 513 -24.03 9.23 6.19
N ALA A 514 -24.69 8.40 7.00
CA ALA A 514 -26.09 8.05 6.77
C ALA A 514 -26.96 9.22 7.21
N ALA A 515 -27.96 9.57 6.38
CA ALA A 515 -28.93 10.58 6.75
C ALA A 515 -29.95 10.02 7.75
N ASP A 516 -30.29 10.81 8.77
CA ASP A 516 -31.31 10.48 9.76
C ASP A 516 -32.75 10.51 9.19
N GLU A 517 -33.75 10.31 10.03
CA GLU A 517 -35.17 10.33 9.62
C GLU A 517 -35.63 11.67 9.00
N LYS A 518 -34.94 12.77 9.32
CA LYS A 518 -35.20 14.10 8.75
C LYS A 518 -34.40 14.35 7.47
N GLY A 519 -33.53 13.41 7.09
CA GLY A 519 -32.60 13.58 5.97
C GLY A 519 -31.35 14.37 6.34
N THR A 520 -31.03 14.51 7.63
CA THR A 520 -29.82 15.20 8.08
C THR A 520 -28.65 14.24 8.15
N ALA A 521 -27.55 14.56 7.46
CA ALA A 521 -26.30 13.81 7.54
C ALA A 521 -25.22 14.64 8.23
N THR A 522 -24.61 14.08 9.28
CA THR A 522 -23.50 14.70 10.00
C THR A 522 -22.18 14.01 9.67
N PHE A 523 -21.28 14.73 9.02
CA PHE A 523 -19.90 14.34 8.82
C PHE A 523 -19.08 14.80 10.02
N LYS A 524 -18.69 13.86 10.87
CA LYS A 524 -17.84 14.11 12.04
C LYS A 524 -16.41 14.44 11.63
N ASP A 525 -15.67 15.17 12.45
CA ASP A 525 -14.21 15.35 12.35
C ASP A 525 -13.71 15.71 10.94
N VAL A 526 -14.32 16.70 10.29
CA VAL A 526 -13.87 17.20 8.99
C VAL A 526 -12.72 18.15 9.21
N GLY A 527 -11.57 17.86 8.60
CA GLY A 527 -10.39 18.72 8.71
C GLY A 527 -10.68 20.15 8.23
N CYS A 528 -10.24 21.14 8.99
CA CYS A 528 -10.51 22.55 8.72
C CYS A 528 -9.29 23.43 9.05
N ARG A 529 -8.07 22.96 8.77
CA ARG A 529 -6.86 23.78 8.97
C ARG A 529 -6.77 24.97 8.03
N SER A 530 -7.38 24.84 6.85
CA SER A 530 -7.45 25.86 5.81
C SER A 530 -8.85 25.86 5.21
N ASP A 531 -9.15 26.86 4.39
CA ASP A 531 -10.42 26.90 3.65
C ASP A 531 -10.45 25.75 2.62
N PHE A 532 -11.31 24.76 2.86
CA PHE A 532 -11.49 23.60 1.98
C PHE A 532 -12.85 23.63 1.30
N LEU A 533 -12.82 23.36 0.00
CA LEU A 533 -14.02 23.23 -0.82
C LEU A 533 -14.52 21.79 -0.78
N PHE A 534 -15.79 21.64 -0.42
CA PHE A 534 -16.49 20.38 -0.41
C PHE A 534 -17.74 20.39 -1.28
N CYS A 535 -18.13 19.20 -1.72
CA CYS A 535 -19.39 18.93 -2.38
C CYS A 535 -20.04 17.72 -1.72
N VAL A 536 -21.31 17.84 -1.32
CA VAL A 536 -22.10 16.73 -0.80
C VAL A 536 -22.97 16.15 -1.91
N THR A 537 -22.98 14.83 -2.04
CA THR A 537 -23.78 14.09 -3.04
C THR A 537 -24.56 12.95 -2.39
N ALA A 538 -25.70 12.60 -2.98
CA ALA A 538 -26.36 11.32 -2.73
C ALA A 538 -25.69 10.25 -3.60
N GLY A 539 -25.02 9.28 -2.97
CA GLY A 539 -24.20 8.30 -3.69
C GLY A 539 -22.79 8.79 -4.08
N ILE A 540 -21.96 7.85 -4.52
CA ILE A 540 -20.60 8.11 -5.01
C ILE A 540 -20.67 8.95 -6.30
N PRO A 541 -19.95 10.08 -6.38
CA PRO A 541 -19.98 10.93 -7.57
C PRO A 541 -19.55 10.18 -8.83
N LYS A 542 -20.38 10.29 -9.86
CA LYS A 542 -20.09 9.97 -11.26
C LYS A 542 -20.47 11.16 -12.13
N GLU A 543 -20.08 11.16 -13.40
CA GLU A 543 -20.48 12.20 -14.35
C GLU A 543 -22.01 12.42 -14.32
N GLY A 544 -22.43 13.68 -14.17
CA GLY A 544 -23.85 14.05 -14.05
C GLY A 544 -24.48 13.91 -12.66
N THR A 545 -23.76 13.43 -11.65
CA THR A 545 -24.26 13.35 -10.26
C THR A 545 -24.55 14.75 -9.72
N LYS A 546 -25.78 14.98 -9.29
CA LYS A 546 -26.20 16.28 -8.75
C LYS A 546 -25.65 16.48 -7.34
N SER A 547 -25.03 17.65 -7.10
CA SER A 547 -24.67 18.11 -5.77
C SER A 547 -25.93 18.46 -4.96
N LEU A 548 -26.00 17.97 -3.72
CA LEU A 548 -26.97 18.41 -2.73
C LEU A 548 -26.54 19.75 -2.11
N ARG A 549 -25.23 19.91 -1.90
CA ARG A 549 -24.62 21.13 -1.38
C ARG A 549 -23.18 21.28 -1.86
N THR A 550 -22.79 22.48 -2.27
CA THR A 550 -21.38 22.86 -2.42
C THR A 550 -21.05 23.86 -1.32
N VAL A 551 -20.01 23.62 -0.56
CA VAL A 551 -19.72 24.36 0.69
C VAL A 551 -18.22 24.55 0.86
N VAL A 552 -17.81 25.67 1.43
CA VAL A 552 -16.45 25.89 1.91
C VAL A 552 -16.48 25.78 3.43
N ILE A 553 -15.67 24.89 4.00
CA ILE A 553 -15.41 24.88 5.44
C ILE A 553 -14.16 25.74 5.67
N THR A 554 -14.31 26.84 6.40
CA THR A 554 -13.21 27.79 6.66
C THR A 554 -12.24 27.24 7.70
N LYS A 555 -11.07 27.88 7.82
CA LYS A 555 -10.10 27.53 8.87
C LYS A 555 -10.63 27.67 10.31
N GLU A 556 -11.70 28.44 10.52
CA GLU A 556 -12.41 28.59 11.80
C GLU A 556 -13.50 27.53 12.00
N GLY A 557 -13.62 26.56 11.09
CA GLY A 557 -14.61 25.49 11.14
C GLY A 557 -16.03 25.92 10.73
N LYS A 558 -16.19 27.10 10.11
CA LYS A 558 -17.50 27.61 9.66
C LYS A 558 -17.82 27.10 8.26
N ALA A 559 -19.05 26.65 8.05
CA ALA A 559 -19.57 26.26 6.75
C ALA A 559 -20.14 27.48 5.99
N LEU A 560 -19.59 27.79 4.83
CA LEU A 560 -20.06 28.84 3.93
C LEU A 560 -20.60 28.20 2.64
N GLU A 561 -21.90 28.29 2.42
CA GLU A 561 -22.53 27.71 1.24
C GLU A 561 -22.13 28.46 -0.03
N MET A 562 -21.80 27.69 -1.07
CA MET A 562 -21.50 28.22 -2.37
C MET A 562 -22.78 28.43 -3.17
N VAL A 563 -22.81 29.52 -3.92
CA VAL A 563 -23.93 29.85 -4.80
C VAL A 563 -23.85 28.96 -6.03
N THR A 564 -24.86 28.12 -6.21
CA THR A 564 -25.02 27.23 -7.37
C THR A 564 -26.22 27.66 -8.20
N GLY A 565 -26.17 27.46 -9.53
CA GLY A 565 -27.26 27.78 -10.45
C GLY A 565 -26.78 28.51 -11.70
N GLU A 566 -27.67 29.15 -12.45
CA GLU A 566 -27.29 30.09 -13.52
C GLU A 566 -26.73 31.40 -12.96
N ASP A 567 -26.06 32.19 -13.78
CA ASP A 567 -25.48 33.45 -13.32
C ASP A 567 -26.58 34.41 -12.86
N ASP A 568 -26.37 35.05 -11.70
CA ASP A 568 -27.34 35.93 -11.06
C ASP A 568 -26.81 37.37 -11.13
N PRO A 569 -27.33 38.20 -12.05
CA PRO A 569 -26.82 39.56 -12.28
C PRO A 569 -26.97 40.47 -11.05
N SER A 570 -27.85 40.13 -10.10
CA SER A 570 -28.07 40.92 -8.88
C SER A 570 -26.89 40.84 -7.89
N ARG A 571 -25.99 39.86 -8.06
CA ARG A 571 -24.81 39.71 -7.19
C ARG A 571 -23.70 40.66 -7.60
N ALA A 572 -22.97 41.14 -6.59
CA ALA A 572 -21.80 42.00 -6.79
C ALA A 572 -20.80 41.35 -7.75
N ALA A 573 -20.46 42.08 -8.82
CA ALA A 573 -19.36 41.76 -9.71
C ALA A 573 -18.04 42.04 -8.99
N LEU A 574 -17.08 41.14 -9.16
CA LEU A 574 -15.74 41.23 -8.66
C LEU A 574 -14.79 40.95 -9.82
N THR A 575 -13.68 41.66 -9.84
CA THR A 575 -12.63 41.49 -10.83
C THR A 575 -11.34 41.17 -10.10
N CYS A 576 -10.65 40.09 -10.45
CA CYS A 576 -9.37 39.70 -9.86
C CYS A 576 -8.35 39.39 -10.94
N ARG A 577 -7.07 39.68 -10.66
CA ARG A 577 -5.94 39.24 -11.46
C ARG A 577 -5.56 37.79 -11.08
N MET A 578 -5.40 36.92 -12.07
CA MET A 578 -4.92 35.55 -11.90
C MET A 578 -3.59 35.34 -12.62
N ASP A 579 -2.57 34.93 -11.87
CA ASP A 579 -1.25 34.59 -12.41
C ASP A 579 -1.05 33.07 -12.56
N GLY A 580 0.02 32.70 -13.28
CA GLY A 580 0.49 31.32 -13.45
C GLY A 580 -0.23 30.59 -14.58
N LEU A 581 -0.74 31.33 -15.55
CA LEU A 581 -1.32 30.81 -16.78
C LEU A 581 -0.24 30.76 -17.87
N ASP A 582 -0.50 29.97 -18.91
CA ASP A 582 0.33 29.95 -20.11
C ASP A 582 0.30 31.33 -20.77
N ALA A 583 1.43 31.82 -21.27
CA ALA A 583 1.52 33.11 -21.95
C ALA A 583 0.71 33.10 -23.25
N ASP A 584 0.01 34.21 -23.53
CA ASP A 584 -0.75 34.45 -24.77
C ASP A 584 -1.77 33.34 -25.09
N ALA A 585 -2.36 32.73 -24.06
CA ALA A 585 -3.27 31.60 -24.19
C ALA A 585 -4.73 32.00 -23.95
N GLN A 586 -5.65 31.27 -24.57
CA GLN A 586 -7.09 31.42 -24.34
C GLN A 586 -7.65 30.31 -23.45
N TYR A 587 -8.50 30.72 -22.51
CA TYR A 587 -9.18 29.87 -21.56
C TYR A 587 -10.69 30.08 -21.62
N LEU A 588 -11.43 29.03 -21.27
CA LEU A 588 -12.86 29.09 -21.05
C LEU A 588 -13.12 29.25 -19.54
N LEU A 589 -13.62 30.41 -19.14
CA LEU A 589 -14.07 30.62 -17.76
C LEU A 589 -15.39 29.88 -17.56
N ARG A 590 -15.41 28.95 -16.60
CA ARG A 590 -16.61 28.18 -16.25
C ARG A 590 -17.06 28.44 -14.83
N THR A 591 -18.37 28.42 -14.60
CA THR A 591 -18.98 28.45 -13.27
C THR A 591 -19.64 27.12 -12.92
N TRP A 592 -19.56 26.73 -11.66
CA TRP A 592 -20.22 25.54 -11.14
C TRP A 592 -21.71 25.80 -10.89
N THR A 593 -22.57 24.95 -11.46
CA THR A 593 -24.03 25.06 -11.31
C THR A 593 -24.61 24.18 -10.19
N GLY A 594 -23.77 23.40 -9.50
CA GLY A 594 -24.22 22.31 -8.61
C GLY A 594 -24.40 20.96 -9.34
N LYS A 595 -24.37 20.96 -10.67
CA LYS A 595 -24.47 19.73 -11.48
C LYS A 595 -23.34 19.63 -12.50
N GLU A 596 -23.03 20.74 -13.14
CA GLU A 596 -22.07 20.82 -14.25
C GLU A 596 -21.32 22.16 -14.27
N TRP A 597 -20.23 22.19 -15.02
CA TRP A 597 -19.45 23.41 -15.28
C TRP A 597 -19.91 24.07 -16.58
N ARG A 598 -20.55 25.24 -16.47
CA ARG A 598 -21.03 26.00 -17.62
C ARG A 598 -20.08 27.13 -17.99
N LYS A 599 -19.86 27.32 -19.29
CA LYS A 599 -19.09 28.46 -19.80
C LYS A 599 -19.80 29.77 -19.45
N VAL A 600 -19.03 30.74 -18.97
CA VAL A 600 -19.47 32.11 -18.68
C VAL A 600 -18.81 33.08 -19.64
N ALA A 601 -17.49 32.98 -19.82
CA ALA A 601 -16.72 33.87 -20.66
C ALA A 601 -15.53 33.15 -21.31
N THR A 602 -14.88 33.83 -22.24
CA THR A 602 -13.53 33.48 -22.70
C THR A 602 -12.57 34.48 -22.06
N VAL A 603 -11.45 33.99 -21.55
CA VAL A 603 -10.40 34.79 -20.89
C VAL A 603 -9.11 34.57 -21.65
N ALA A 604 -8.35 35.64 -21.91
CA ALA A 604 -7.02 35.56 -22.51
C ALA A 604 -5.97 35.99 -21.48
N SER A 605 -4.86 35.24 -21.41
CA SER A 605 -3.69 35.66 -20.66
C SER A 605 -2.77 36.54 -21.50
N ASP A 606 -2.06 37.45 -20.84
CA ASP A 606 -1.01 38.26 -21.43
C ASP A 606 0.29 37.46 -21.63
N ALA A 607 1.31 38.09 -22.25
CA ALA A 607 2.63 37.51 -22.45
C ALA A 607 3.35 37.14 -21.13
N GLY A 608 2.89 37.68 -19.99
CA GLY A 608 3.37 37.35 -18.66
C GLY A 608 2.65 36.18 -18.01
N GLY A 609 1.67 35.56 -18.67
CA GLY A 609 0.88 34.46 -18.11
C GLY A 609 -0.13 34.92 -17.06
N THR A 610 -0.64 36.15 -17.21
CA THR A 610 -1.64 36.74 -16.31
C THR A 610 -2.95 37.02 -17.03
N ALA A 611 -4.09 36.81 -16.37
CA ALA A 611 -5.38 37.24 -16.91
C ALA A 611 -6.23 37.97 -15.85
N GLU A 612 -7.08 38.89 -16.33
CA GLU A 612 -8.14 39.50 -15.53
C GLU A 612 -9.39 38.62 -15.58
N ILE A 613 -9.92 38.27 -14.40
CA ILE A 613 -11.08 37.40 -14.24
C ILE A 613 -12.21 38.22 -13.64
N GLU A 614 -13.31 38.34 -14.36
CA GLU A 614 -14.56 38.89 -13.85
C GLU A 614 -15.49 37.75 -13.39
N GLY A 615 -16.09 37.91 -12.22
CA GLY A 615 -17.03 36.94 -11.65
C GLY A 615 -17.95 37.57 -10.61
N ARG A 616 -18.83 36.76 -10.03
CA ARG A 616 -19.81 37.17 -9.03
C ARG A 616 -19.45 36.62 -7.65
N LYS A 617 -19.65 37.43 -6.63
CA LYS A 617 -19.40 37.04 -5.23
C LYS A 617 -20.18 35.77 -4.83
N GLY A 618 -19.49 34.83 -4.19
CA GLY A 618 -20.10 33.59 -3.68
C GLY A 618 -20.15 32.43 -4.66
N ARG A 619 -19.75 32.63 -5.92
CA ARG A 619 -19.73 31.58 -6.95
C ARG A 619 -18.37 30.88 -7.02
N LEU A 620 -18.40 29.66 -7.56
CA LEU A 620 -17.21 28.87 -7.83
C LEU A 620 -16.91 28.89 -9.34
N TYR A 621 -15.63 29.10 -9.67
CA TYR A 621 -15.12 29.19 -11.02
C TYR A 621 -13.97 28.23 -11.26
N ARG A 622 -13.71 27.92 -12.53
CA ARG A 622 -12.44 27.31 -12.99
C ARG A 622 -12.13 27.79 -14.41
N LEU A 623 -10.89 27.64 -14.83
CA LEU A 623 -10.49 27.83 -16.22
C LEU A 623 -10.27 26.47 -16.88
N ASP A 624 -10.84 26.29 -18.06
CA ASP A 624 -10.52 25.18 -18.95
C ASP A 624 -9.65 25.70 -20.10
N GLY A 625 -8.68 24.89 -20.54
CA GLY A 625 -7.88 25.18 -21.73
C GLY A 625 -8.72 25.15 -23.00
N ALA A 626 -8.12 25.55 -24.13
CA ALA A 626 -8.77 25.51 -25.44
C ALA A 626 -9.20 24.10 -25.87
N ASP A 627 -8.55 23.06 -25.33
CA ASP A 627 -8.93 21.65 -25.52
C ASP A 627 -10.14 21.22 -24.66
N GLY A 628 -10.72 22.14 -23.88
CA GLY A 628 -11.86 21.91 -23.00
C GLY A 628 -11.51 21.18 -21.70
N LYS A 629 -10.24 20.88 -21.44
CA LYS A 629 -9.82 20.24 -20.19
C LYS A 629 -9.58 21.26 -19.09
N PRO A 630 -9.80 20.92 -17.82
CA PRO A 630 -9.50 21.83 -16.72
C PRO A 630 -8.02 22.20 -16.70
N ALA A 631 -7.75 23.50 -16.78
CA ALA A 631 -6.41 24.10 -16.67
C ALA A 631 -6.10 24.56 -15.24
N THR A 632 -7.14 24.89 -14.47
CA THR A 632 -7.00 25.30 -13.06
C THR A 632 -7.91 24.49 -12.15
N ARG A 633 -7.50 24.39 -10.87
CA ARG A 633 -8.39 23.94 -9.80
C ARG A 633 -9.48 25.00 -9.54
N PRO A 634 -10.63 24.62 -8.97
CA PRO A 634 -11.69 25.56 -8.64
C PRO A 634 -11.22 26.72 -7.77
N PHE A 635 -11.77 27.89 -8.02
CA PHE A 635 -11.44 29.10 -7.27
C PHE A 635 -12.67 29.99 -7.08
N GLN A 636 -12.56 30.93 -6.15
CA GLN A 636 -13.59 31.92 -5.86
C GLN A 636 -12.96 33.31 -5.80
N LEU A 637 -13.71 34.32 -6.25
CA LEU A 637 -13.39 35.73 -6.05
C LEU A 637 -14.04 36.19 -4.74
N LYS A 638 -13.24 36.79 -3.86
CA LYS A 638 -13.67 37.36 -2.57
C LYS A 638 -13.34 38.85 -2.54
N ALA A 639 -14.12 39.62 -1.79
CA ALA A 639 -13.77 41.01 -1.48
C ALA A 639 -12.83 41.02 -0.27
N ALA A 640 -11.73 41.78 -0.34
CA ALA A 640 -10.71 41.87 0.70
C ALA A 640 -10.29 43.33 0.89
N GLY A 641 -10.70 43.94 2.01
CA GLY A 641 -10.42 45.36 2.27
C GLY A 641 -11.05 46.28 1.22
N ASP A 642 -10.22 47.12 0.60
CA ASP A 642 -10.56 48.00 -0.52
C ASP A 642 -10.41 47.33 -1.91
N GLY A 643 -10.04 46.04 -1.95
CA GLY A 643 -9.81 45.29 -3.18
C GLY A 643 -10.52 43.93 -3.25
N THR A 644 -10.02 43.08 -4.14
CA THR A 644 -10.54 41.74 -4.41
C THR A 644 -9.40 40.73 -4.39
N GLU A 645 -9.67 39.54 -3.86
CA GLU A 645 -8.70 38.45 -3.79
C GLU A 645 -9.26 37.17 -4.40
N LEU A 646 -8.36 36.30 -4.86
CA LEU A 646 -8.70 35.02 -5.46
C LEU A 646 -8.28 33.87 -4.54
N THR A 647 -9.26 33.10 -4.06
CA THR A 647 -9.00 31.89 -3.27
C THR A 647 -9.03 30.67 -4.19
N LYS A 648 -7.89 30.00 -4.38
CA LYS A 648 -7.79 28.71 -5.08
C LYS A 648 -8.06 27.56 -4.08
N TYR A 649 -8.86 26.59 -4.49
CA TYR A 649 -9.22 25.40 -3.71
C TYR A 649 -8.54 24.16 -4.26
#